data_AF-E3MPW8-F1
#
_entry.id   AF-E3MPW8-F1
#
_cell.length_a   1.000
_cell.length_b   1.000
_cell.length_c   1.000
_cell.angle_alpha   90.00
_cell.angle_beta   90.00
_cell.angle_gamma   90.00
#
_symmetry.space_group_name_H-M   'P 1'
#
loop_
_entity.id
_entity.type
_entity.pdbx_description
1 polymer ?
#
loop_
_entity_poly.entity_id
_entity_poly.type
_entity_poly.pdbx_seq_one_letter_code
_entity_poly.pdbx_strand_id
1 'polypeptide(L)'
;MSLPFPKFPLLVQLEVLKQMELQEVFLLSLCSEKTKKVVQCLSIKPTNLIYLFLESGVQVSVGYGNNHNQIYYDVANVQFVSTIPSGKMKPMKLGGNKFYCRCFKTSPKTKLSHGFHYLAQEQITVLESLQCHMKGLFRFKPRVQLEFTSLHYINMSRIINDVTDSRFEVEELETEQLENYLTIHPGQDSLLLGTKLTGLRLKSDAKLCSIKGLVVYGKRIDPFIFVETRQNPRLHFSEVINNFGGEYLFFIDVVYNINDWAELIQRWKSKEAYHNLKYAMTRAPKRASITFENAMREFDFVEWDGQRRPQTVKLDPKQEIVADESEFTVSSERSSRSREDLESSKTEKDSESFEKTSSDDTKKFDRGVGRIPRIKKINKSFQIEFLLSCMGLSVGLGNIWRFPTRAYENGGSAFLIPYIISAVLFGLPCVYLEFALGQFHGRSPPFVYRRMMPILEGFGWGGASIAAIVSIYFMLLIAWIGVYLFNVIIGNSGKWGRCDNEWNDPATCFNIPAQELCRGDNPVGWNSTLPEKLIYMNGSCHDSKDFENVTLMSASEQYFTNSIVRPSTTLTDINTLNFPVFIAMVIAWILTVLCIQKGMKFIGKLSYATVVLPYVIIIILFVRGITLDGAADGLRFFLAQTDFNKLLNYETWTAALTQLCFSLGLGFAGLMNIASYNGKRHNCYRDAIFLIVGDTSMSLIGGAAVFSTLGFLAKQRGVSVSEVVASGPALAFVAYPDAMNQMPIPWLWSFLFFFMLLLLGFSSELVMVEEMCSCLCDRFPWLRERKIIAVGGVSGVLFLIGIVLTTDAGIYWFELFDQYGSGFGAMISATSMCIIVGYLYGIRHFKLDLVSMLGEGTGSCTNFLGHASPYYGVNWKFISPIFGVILMFLTGWRSYPYMNKPEVYPPIFDILGWTLTLFPTMLVILCAVLAYRRFKKNGIPTRGLFMVQKSHPSFLRVSEEWSPEKQEIGWELPEDEPVESGEEKGF
;
A
#
# COMPACT_ATOMS: atom_id res chain seq x y z
N MET A 1 -36.38 -18.17 -34.05
CA MET A 1 -35.43 -19.06 -34.78
C MET A 1 -35.59 -20.46 -34.22
N SER A 2 -35.32 -21.51 -35.00
CA SER A 2 -35.30 -22.90 -34.50
C SER A 2 -33.89 -23.47 -34.63
N LEU A 3 -32.99 -23.05 -33.74
CA LEU A 3 -31.68 -23.69 -33.62
C LEU A 3 -31.89 -25.12 -33.09
N PRO A 4 -31.48 -26.18 -33.82
CA PRO A 4 -31.51 -27.53 -33.30
C PRO A 4 -30.39 -27.66 -32.27
N PHE A 5 -30.73 -27.46 -30.99
CA PHE A 5 -29.75 -27.52 -29.92
C PHE A 5 -29.07 -28.90 -29.91
N PRO A 6 -27.74 -28.99 -30.06
CA PRO A 6 -27.05 -30.26 -30.26
C PRO A 6 -27.25 -31.21 -29.07
N LYS A 7 -27.30 -32.52 -29.37
CA LYS A 7 -27.54 -33.62 -28.42
C LYS A 7 -26.35 -33.88 -27.46
N PHE A 8 -25.69 -32.83 -26.97
CA PHE A 8 -24.67 -32.94 -25.95
C PHE A 8 -25.28 -33.35 -24.59
N PRO A 9 -24.52 -34.02 -23.71
CA PRO A 9 -24.91 -34.23 -22.31
C PRO A 9 -25.24 -32.90 -21.61
N LEU A 10 -26.19 -32.94 -20.66
CA LEU A 10 -26.65 -31.75 -19.94
C LEU A 10 -25.50 -30.92 -19.33
N LEU A 11 -24.45 -31.59 -18.83
CA LEU A 11 -23.28 -30.96 -18.23
C LEU A 11 -22.48 -30.13 -19.23
N VAL A 12 -22.36 -30.59 -20.48
CA VAL A 12 -21.71 -29.86 -21.58
C VAL A 12 -22.60 -28.71 -22.07
N GLN A 13 -23.93 -28.92 -22.14
CA GLN A 13 -24.86 -27.84 -22.48
C GLN A 13 -24.81 -26.69 -21.46
N LEU A 14 -24.68 -27.01 -20.16
CA LEU A 14 -24.50 -26.02 -19.10
C LEU A 14 -23.16 -25.28 -19.20
N GLU A 15 -22.07 -25.96 -19.55
CA GLU A 15 -20.76 -25.30 -19.66
C GLU A 15 -20.69 -24.33 -20.84
N VAL A 16 -21.25 -24.69 -22.00
CA VAL A 16 -21.37 -23.80 -23.17
C VAL A 16 -22.22 -22.57 -22.82
N LEU A 17 -23.34 -22.76 -22.12
CA LEU A 17 -24.24 -21.68 -21.72
C LEU A 17 -23.65 -20.73 -20.66
N LYS A 18 -22.60 -21.11 -19.93
CA LYS A 18 -21.85 -20.18 -19.05
C LYS A 18 -20.97 -19.20 -19.83
N GLN A 19 -20.60 -19.51 -21.07
CA GLN A 19 -19.71 -18.69 -21.90
C GLN A 19 -20.46 -17.71 -22.82
N MET A 20 -21.79 -17.83 -22.89
CA MET A 20 -22.66 -16.97 -23.71
C MET A 20 -23.03 -15.66 -23.00
N GLU A 21 -23.27 -14.61 -23.76
CA GLU A 21 -23.77 -13.35 -23.21
C GLU A 21 -25.22 -13.50 -22.73
N LEU A 22 -25.62 -12.70 -21.73
CA LEU A 22 -26.96 -12.85 -21.12
C LEU A 22 -28.10 -12.59 -22.13
N GLN A 23 -27.85 -11.74 -23.13
CA GLN A 23 -28.76 -11.51 -24.24
C GLN A 23 -28.95 -12.78 -25.09
N GLU A 24 -27.88 -13.52 -25.37
CA GLU A 24 -27.94 -14.80 -26.12
C GLU A 24 -28.68 -15.87 -25.32
N VAL A 25 -28.41 -15.96 -24.01
CA VAL A 25 -29.11 -16.86 -23.09
C VAL A 25 -30.63 -16.57 -23.07
N PHE A 26 -31.03 -15.30 -23.11
CA PHE A 26 -32.43 -14.90 -23.28
C PHE A 26 -32.99 -15.29 -24.66
N LEU A 27 -32.28 -14.99 -25.76
CA LEU A 27 -32.70 -15.38 -27.12
C LEU A 27 -32.91 -16.91 -27.26
N LEU A 28 -32.05 -17.72 -26.64
CA LEU A 28 -32.16 -19.18 -26.60
C LEU A 28 -33.37 -19.65 -25.78
N SER A 29 -33.70 -18.97 -24.68
CA SER A 29 -34.88 -19.30 -23.86
C SER A 29 -36.22 -19.14 -24.60
N LEU A 30 -36.23 -18.35 -25.69
CA LEU A 30 -37.41 -18.06 -26.52
C LEU A 30 -37.55 -19.03 -27.70
N CYS A 31 -36.53 -19.86 -27.96
CA CYS A 31 -36.55 -20.85 -29.04
C CYS A 31 -37.34 -22.12 -28.67
N SER A 32 -37.32 -22.56 -27.41
CA SER A 32 -38.01 -23.78 -26.95
C SER A 32 -38.11 -23.85 -25.43
N GLU A 33 -39.23 -24.40 -24.94
CA GLU A 33 -39.42 -24.75 -23.51
C GLU A 33 -38.38 -25.75 -22.98
N LYS A 34 -37.82 -26.60 -23.85
CA LYS A 34 -36.68 -27.46 -23.45
C LYS A 34 -35.44 -26.62 -23.15
N THR A 35 -35.11 -25.64 -24.01
CA THR A 35 -33.97 -24.74 -23.83
C THR A 35 -34.17 -23.82 -22.62
N LYS A 36 -35.38 -23.30 -22.42
CA LYS A 36 -35.75 -22.52 -21.22
C LYS A 36 -35.48 -23.29 -19.92
N LYS A 37 -35.83 -24.58 -19.85
CA LYS A 37 -35.52 -25.44 -18.70
C LYS A 37 -34.02 -25.69 -18.49
N VAL A 38 -33.20 -25.74 -19.55
CA VAL A 38 -31.73 -25.83 -19.41
C VAL A 38 -31.16 -24.51 -18.89
N VAL A 39 -31.63 -23.36 -19.41
CA VAL A 39 -31.25 -22.03 -18.91
C VAL A 39 -31.60 -21.85 -17.43
N GLN A 40 -32.79 -22.30 -17.00
CA GLN A 40 -33.18 -22.32 -15.58
C GLN A 40 -32.22 -23.14 -14.69
N CYS A 41 -31.46 -24.10 -15.22
CA CYS A 41 -30.49 -24.89 -14.45
C CYS A 41 -29.15 -24.18 -14.21
N LEU A 42 -28.83 -23.12 -14.97
CA LEU A 42 -27.62 -22.29 -14.77
C LEU A 42 -27.60 -21.60 -13.40
N SER A 43 -28.73 -21.57 -12.69
CA SER A 43 -28.84 -21.08 -11.30
C SER A 43 -28.36 -19.63 -11.10
N ILE A 44 -28.52 -18.83 -12.16
CA ILE A 44 -28.17 -17.41 -12.25
C ILE A 44 -28.89 -16.63 -11.15
N LYS A 45 -28.15 -15.76 -10.45
CA LYS A 45 -28.59 -14.95 -9.31
C LYS A 45 -28.54 -13.44 -9.66
N PRO A 46 -29.54 -12.91 -10.37
CA PRO A 46 -29.68 -11.46 -10.55
C PRO A 46 -30.01 -10.80 -9.21
N THR A 47 -29.52 -9.57 -8.98
CA THR A 47 -29.96 -8.76 -7.83
C THR A 47 -31.16 -7.88 -8.20
N ASN A 48 -31.05 -7.14 -9.31
CA ASN A 48 -32.12 -6.29 -9.84
C ASN A 48 -32.53 -6.73 -11.25
N LEU A 49 -33.81 -6.56 -11.57
CA LEU A 49 -34.42 -6.66 -12.90
C LEU A 49 -35.06 -5.31 -13.22
N ILE A 50 -34.48 -4.58 -14.18
CA ILE A 50 -34.84 -3.21 -14.52
C ILE A 50 -35.70 -3.21 -15.78
N TYR A 51 -36.82 -2.50 -15.75
CA TYR A 51 -37.70 -2.24 -16.89
C TYR A 51 -37.64 -0.75 -17.25
N LEU A 52 -36.92 -0.44 -18.33
CA LEU A 52 -36.70 0.90 -18.87
C LEU A 52 -37.76 1.19 -19.94
N PHE A 53 -38.69 2.11 -19.63
CA PHE A 53 -39.74 2.59 -20.52
C PHE A 53 -39.26 3.80 -21.32
N LEU A 54 -38.98 3.55 -22.59
CA LEU A 54 -38.61 4.53 -23.62
C LEU A 54 -39.84 4.90 -24.45
N GLU A 55 -39.83 6.04 -25.14
CA GLU A 55 -40.96 6.45 -26.01
C GLU A 55 -41.36 5.36 -27.04
N SER A 56 -40.36 4.70 -27.64
CA SER A 56 -40.57 3.67 -28.67
C SER A 56 -40.78 2.25 -28.13
N GLY A 57 -40.74 2.02 -26.81
CA GLY A 57 -41.01 0.71 -26.21
C GLY A 57 -40.24 0.43 -24.91
N VAL A 58 -40.01 -0.85 -24.61
CA VAL A 58 -39.46 -1.30 -23.32
C VAL A 58 -38.14 -2.04 -23.50
N GLN A 59 -37.12 -1.60 -22.78
CA GLN A 59 -35.86 -2.31 -22.60
C GLN A 59 -35.85 -2.99 -21.23
N VAL A 60 -35.30 -4.20 -21.16
CA VAL A 60 -35.19 -4.98 -19.91
C VAL A 60 -33.74 -5.35 -19.69
N SER A 61 -33.21 -4.95 -18.54
CA SER A 61 -31.80 -5.09 -18.17
C SER A 61 -31.68 -5.75 -16.80
N VAL A 62 -30.58 -6.48 -16.58
CA VAL A 62 -30.38 -7.29 -15.36
C VAL A 62 -29.08 -6.88 -14.68
N GLY A 63 -29.18 -6.56 -13.40
CA GLY A 63 -28.05 -6.21 -12.54
C GLY A 63 -27.44 -7.43 -11.86
N TYR A 64 -26.11 -7.54 -11.94
CA TYR A 64 -25.32 -8.48 -11.13
C TYR A 64 -24.33 -7.74 -10.25
N GLY A 65 -24.07 -8.32 -9.08
CA GLY A 65 -23.09 -7.81 -8.12
C GLY A 65 -23.69 -7.64 -6.73
N ASN A 66 -22.83 -7.73 -5.72
CA ASN A 66 -23.17 -7.21 -4.40
C ASN A 66 -23.21 -5.68 -4.47
N ASN A 67 -24.01 -5.07 -3.59
CA ASN A 67 -24.55 -3.70 -3.66
C ASN A 67 -23.53 -2.53 -3.77
N HIS A 68 -22.22 -2.80 -3.79
CA HIS A 68 -21.16 -1.79 -4.00
C HIS A 68 -20.71 -1.67 -5.46
N ASN A 69 -21.12 -2.58 -6.35
CA ASN A 69 -20.60 -2.68 -7.71
C ASN A 69 -21.60 -3.44 -8.60
N GLN A 70 -22.76 -2.84 -8.89
CA GLN A 70 -23.72 -3.42 -9.83
C GLN A 70 -23.23 -3.24 -11.27
N ILE A 71 -23.29 -4.31 -12.06
CA ILE A 71 -23.04 -4.29 -13.51
C ILE A 71 -24.36 -4.66 -14.19
N TYR A 72 -24.89 -3.74 -14.99
CA TYR A 72 -26.12 -3.96 -15.76
C TYR A 72 -25.79 -4.53 -17.14
N TYR A 73 -26.51 -5.60 -17.48
CA TYR A 73 -26.50 -6.22 -18.80
C TYR A 73 -27.88 -6.11 -19.42
N ASP A 74 -27.95 -5.54 -20.61
CA ASP A 74 -29.19 -5.45 -21.38
C ASP A 74 -29.58 -6.84 -21.91
N VAL A 75 -30.86 -7.21 -21.78
CA VAL A 75 -31.33 -8.58 -22.03
C VAL A 75 -32.37 -8.63 -23.15
N ALA A 76 -33.31 -7.69 -23.12
CA ALA A 76 -34.37 -7.56 -24.12
C ALA A 76 -34.57 -6.10 -24.52
N ASN A 77 -34.90 -5.87 -25.78
CA ASN A 77 -35.37 -4.57 -26.28
C ASN A 77 -36.57 -4.84 -27.20
N VAL A 78 -37.71 -4.29 -26.80
CA VAL A 78 -39.03 -4.53 -27.38
C VAL A 78 -39.58 -3.18 -27.82
N GLN A 79 -39.54 -2.92 -29.12
CA GLN A 79 -40.09 -1.71 -29.73
C GLN A 79 -41.47 -1.98 -30.33
N PHE A 80 -42.38 -1.02 -30.18
CA PHE A 80 -43.74 -1.09 -30.69
C PHE A 80 -43.88 -0.20 -31.91
N VAL A 81 -44.40 -0.76 -33.01
CA VAL A 81 -44.52 -0.08 -34.31
C VAL A 81 -45.94 -0.21 -34.86
N SER A 82 -46.37 0.78 -35.65
CA SER A 82 -47.71 0.80 -36.26
C SER A 82 -47.89 -0.28 -37.32
N THR A 83 -46.83 -0.65 -38.05
CA THR A 83 -46.86 -1.65 -39.13
C THR A 83 -45.56 -2.45 -39.19
N ILE A 84 -45.65 -3.72 -39.62
CA ILE A 84 -44.48 -4.58 -39.91
C ILE A 84 -44.66 -5.17 -41.32
N PRO A 85 -43.67 -5.04 -42.23
CA PRO A 85 -43.76 -5.62 -43.57
C PRO A 85 -43.93 -7.15 -43.52
N SER A 86 -44.98 -7.67 -44.15
CA SER A 86 -45.46 -9.05 -43.99
C SER A 86 -44.39 -10.12 -44.24
N GLY A 87 -43.55 -9.94 -45.27
CA GLY A 87 -42.44 -10.85 -45.59
C GLY A 87 -41.26 -10.84 -44.60
N LYS A 88 -41.33 -10.06 -43.51
CA LYS A 88 -40.28 -9.97 -42.47
C LYS A 88 -40.75 -10.37 -41.07
N MET A 89 -42.03 -10.74 -40.91
CA MET A 89 -42.56 -11.28 -39.64
C MET A 89 -42.09 -12.72 -39.41
N LYS A 90 -41.80 -13.08 -38.16
CA LYS A 90 -41.49 -14.45 -37.72
C LYS A 90 -42.25 -14.78 -36.43
N PRO A 91 -42.86 -15.97 -36.33
CA PRO A 91 -43.53 -16.39 -35.11
C PRO A 91 -42.51 -16.64 -34.00
N MET A 92 -42.81 -16.15 -32.81
CA MET A 92 -41.96 -16.21 -31.63
C MET A 92 -42.80 -16.58 -30.40
N LYS A 93 -42.23 -17.35 -29.47
CA LYS A 93 -42.87 -17.65 -28.18
C LYS A 93 -42.30 -16.75 -27.09
N LEU A 94 -43.19 -16.06 -26.38
CA LEU A 94 -42.87 -15.20 -25.24
C LEU A 94 -43.92 -15.48 -24.15
N GLY A 95 -43.50 -15.79 -22.93
CA GLY A 95 -44.41 -16.10 -21.82
C GLY A 95 -45.28 -17.36 -21.99
N GLY A 96 -45.08 -18.11 -23.09
CA GLY A 96 -45.94 -19.23 -23.52
C GLY A 96 -46.82 -18.88 -24.73
N ASN A 97 -47.21 -17.61 -24.85
CA ASN A 97 -47.98 -17.04 -25.97
C ASN A 97 -47.17 -17.01 -27.27
N LYS A 98 -47.86 -17.02 -28.41
CA LYS A 98 -47.26 -16.86 -29.76
C LYS A 98 -47.54 -15.44 -30.27
N PHE A 99 -46.49 -14.74 -30.69
CA PHE A 99 -46.58 -13.42 -31.31
C PHE A 99 -45.85 -13.40 -32.66
N TYR A 100 -46.18 -12.43 -33.52
CA TYR A 100 -45.51 -12.20 -34.80
C TYR A 100 -44.62 -10.96 -34.71
N CYS A 101 -43.31 -11.18 -34.56
CA CYS A 101 -42.33 -10.11 -34.40
C CYS A 101 -41.41 -10.00 -35.62
N ARG A 102 -40.73 -8.85 -35.75
CA ARG A 102 -39.55 -8.70 -36.61
C ARG A 102 -38.32 -8.45 -35.74
N CYS A 103 -37.37 -9.39 -35.75
CA CYS A 103 -36.05 -9.15 -35.18
C CYS A 103 -35.26 -8.18 -36.06
N PHE A 104 -34.57 -7.22 -35.46
CA PHE A 104 -33.65 -6.29 -36.13
C PHE A 104 -32.31 -6.24 -35.39
N LYS A 105 -31.22 -5.91 -36.10
CA LYS A 105 -29.91 -5.67 -35.49
C LYS A 105 -29.88 -4.24 -34.96
N THR A 106 -29.49 -4.06 -33.70
CA THR A 106 -29.31 -2.73 -33.09
C THR A 106 -27.98 -2.10 -33.51
N SER A 107 -27.84 -0.78 -33.31
CA SER A 107 -26.66 0.00 -33.71
C SER A 107 -25.42 -0.44 -32.91
N PRO A 108 -24.20 -0.43 -33.49
CA PRO A 108 -22.96 -0.75 -32.76
C PRO A 108 -22.65 0.20 -31.58
N LYS A 109 -23.41 1.29 -31.39
CA LYS A 109 -23.35 2.17 -30.21
C LYS A 109 -24.21 1.70 -29.01
N THR A 110 -24.90 0.57 -29.10
CA THR A 110 -25.63 -0.06 -27.98
C THR A 110 -25.01 -1.40 -27.59
N LYS A 111 -24.97 -1.75 -26.30
CA LYS A 111 -24.47 -3.06 -25.81
C LYS A 111 -25.29 -4.25 -26.35
N LEU A 112 -26.57 -4.03 -26.69
CA LEU A 112 -27.42 -5.02 -27.34
C LEU A 112 -27.02 -5.25 -28.81
N SER A 113 -27.01 -6.52 -29.21
CA SER A 113 -26.81 -6.95 -30.60
C SER A 113 -28.11 -6.98 -31.43
N HIS A 114 -29.28 -7.11 -30.78
CA HIS A 114 -30.57 -7.36 -31.44
C HIS A 114 -31.75 -6.77 -30.63
N GLY A 115 -32.78 -6.31 -31.34
CA GLY A 115 -34.07 -5.89 -30.78
C GLY A 115 -35.26 -6.48 -31.55
N PHE A 116 -36.47 -6.29 -31.03
CA PHE A 116 -37.71 -6.84 -31.59
C PHE A 116 -38.77 -5.77 -31.87
N HIS A 117 -39.30 -5.74 -33.08
CA HIS A 117 -40.51 -5.01 -33.42
C HIS A 117 -41.76 -5.88 -33.24
N TYR A 118 -42.72 -5.37 -32.47
CA TYR A 118 -44.08 -5.90 -32.31
C TYR A 118 -45.11 -4.85 -32.77
N LEU A 119 -46.32 -5.28 -33.11
CA LEU A 119 -47.40 -4.35 -33.45
C LEU A 119 -47.88 -3.60 -32.20
N ALA A 120 -48.12 -2.30 -32.32
CA ALA A 120 -48.58 -1.46 -31.21
C ALA A 120 -49.90 -1.98 -30.56
N GLN A 121 -50.77 -2.61 -31.36
CA GLN A 121 -52.01 -3.23 -30.88
C GLN A 121 -51.78 -4.40 -29.90
N GLU A 122 -50.60 -5.02 -29.88
CA GLU A 122 -50.26 -6.14 -28.98
C GLU A 122 -49.54 -5.70 -27.68
N GLN A 123 -49.34 -4.38 -27.46
CA GLN A 123 -48.51 -3.80 -26.39
C GLN A 123 -48.71 -4.44 -25.01
N ILE A 124 -49.95 -4.49 -24.53
CA ILE A 124 -50.32 -4.99 -23.20
C ILE A 124 -49.94 -6.48 -23.07
N THR A 125 -50.43 -7.30 -24.00
CA THR A 125 -50.24 -8.76 -24.00
C THR A 125 -48.76 -9.14 -24.15
N VAL A 126 -47.99 -8.37 -24.92
CA VAL A 126 -46.54 -8.54 -25.05
C VAL A 126 -45.82 -8.20 -23.74
N LEU A 127 -46.19 -7.12 -23.05
CA LEU A 127 -45.57 -6.72 -21.79
C LEU A 127 -45.88 -7.69 -20.65
N GLU A 128 -47.12 -8.16 -20.53
CA GLU A 128 -47.51 -9.26 -19.61
C GLU A 128 -46.69 -10.53 -19.87
N SER A 129 -46.62 -10.93 -21.14
CA SER A 129 -45.87 -12.12 -21.57
C SER A 129 -44.36 -11.97 -21.33
N LEU A 130 -43.82 -10.76 -21.47
CA LEU A 130 -42.43 -10.43 -21.14
C LEU A 130 -42.17 -10.52 -19.64
N GLN A 131 -43.06 -9.99 -18.78
CA GLN A 131 -42.89 -10.12 -17.33
C GLN A 131 -42.96 -11.58 -16.88
N CYS A 132 -43.96 -12.32 -17.37
CA CYS A 132 -44.13 -13.75 -17.09
C CYS A 132 -42.89 -14.55 -17.52
N HIS A 133 -42.33 -14.27 -18.71
CA HIS A 133 -41.13 -14.95 -19.18
C HIS A 133 -39.89 -14.64 -18.36
N MET A 134 -39.67 -13.37 -17.98
CA MET A 134 -38.51 -12.97 -17.17
C MET A 134 -38.59 -13.49 -15.74
N LYS A 135 -39.77 -13.43 -15.09
CA LYS A 135 -40.00 -14.08 -13.79
C LYS A 135 -39.80 -15.59 -13.85
N GLY A 136 -40.18 -16.22 -14.97
CA GLY A 136 -39.95 -17.64 -15.22
C GLY A 136 -38.52 -18.02 -15.62
N LEU A 137 -37.61 -17.07 -15.87
CA LEU A 137 -36.25 -17.34 -16.34
C LEU A 137 -35.28 -17.62 -15.17
N PHE A 138 -35.48 -16.94 -14.04
CA PHE A 138 -34.59 -17.00 -12.87
C PHE A 138 -35.21 -17.82 -11.73
N ARG A 139 -34.39 -18.61 -11.02
CA ARG A 139 -34.83 -19.41 -9.86
C ARG A 139 -35.03 -18.60 -8.58
N PHE A 140 -34.49 -17.39 -8.54
CA PHE A 140 -34.55 -16.46 -7.41
C PHE A 140 -35.43 -15.28 -7.79
N LYS A 141 -36.14 -14.68 -6.83
CA LYS A 141 -36.86 -13.42 -7.07
C LYS A 141 -35.86 -12.24 -7.02
N PRO A 142 -35.52 -11.58 -8.14
CA PRO A 142 -34.80 -10.31 -8.08
C PRO A 142 -35.70 -9.20 -7.53
N ARG A 143 -35.08 -8.08 -7.15
CA ARG A 143 -35.77 -6.79 -7.03
C ARG A 143 -36.27 -6.35 -8.40
N VAL A 144 -37.48 -5.81 -8.49
CA VAL A 144 -38.04 -5.30 -9.76
C VAL A 144 -38.03 -3.78 -9.70
N GLN A 145 -37.28 -3.18 -10.61
CA GLN A 145 -37.09 -1.73 -10.71
C GLN A 145 -37.75 -1.21 -11.98
N LEU A 146 -38.59 -0.18 -11.87
CA LEU A 146 -39.12 0.53 -13.04
C LEU A 146 -38.34 1.82 -13.29
N GLU A 147 -38.13 2.17 -14.55
CA GLU A 147 -37.41 3.37 -14.97
C GLU A 147 -38.15 4.03 -16.14
N PHE A 148 -38.62 5.26 -15.95
CA PHE A 148 -39.45 5.97 -16.93
C PHE A 148 -38.70 7.16 -17.55
N THR A 149 -38.43 7.13 -18.85
CA THR A 149 -37.95 8.32 -19.60
C THR A 149 -39.09 9.02 -20.36
N SER A 150 -40.33 8.52 -20.24
CA SER A 150 -41.52 9.07 -20.91
C SER A 150 -42.78 8.75 -20.10
N LEU A 151 -43.70 9.72 -20.00
CA LEU A 151 -44.97 9.56 -19.26
C LEU A 151 -45.91 8.52 -19.91
N HIS A 152 -45.75 8.23 -21.21
CA HIS A 152 -46.67 7.41 -22.01
C HIS A 152 -46.98 6.04 -21.40
N TYR A 153 -46.01 5.43 -20.70
CA TYR A 153 -46.13 4.09 -20.12
C TYR A 153 -46.43 4.08 -18.61
N ILE A 154 -46.61 5.22 -17.94
CA ILE A 154 -46.90 5.27 -16.49
C ILE A 154 -48.17 4.47 -16.14
N ASN A 155 -49.25 4.66 -16.89
CA ASN A 155 -50.49 3.89 -16.70
C ASN A 155 -50.34 2.41 -17.08
N MET A 156 -49.43 2.07 -17.99
CA MET A 156 -49.12 0.67 -18.34
C MET A 156 -48.25 -0.03 -17.28
N SER A 157 -47.59 0.71 -16.39
CA SER A 157 -46.75 0.13 -15.32
C SER A 157 -47.50 -0.85 -14.41
N ARG A 158 -48.83 -0.71 -14.29
CA ARG A 158 -49.73 -1.62 -13.56
C ARG A 158 -49.62 -3.09 -14.01
N ILE A 159 -49.15 -3.35 -15.22
CA ILE A 159 -48.87 -4.68 -15.76
C ILE A 159 -47.72 -5.37 -15.00
N ILE A 160 -46.75 -4.60 -14.50
CA ILE A 160 -45.53 -5.13 -13.89
C ILE A 160 -45.71 -5.27 -12.37
N ASN A 161 -46.06 -6.48 -11.94
CA ASN A 161 -46.27 -6.82 -10.52
C ASN A 161 -44.94 -6.99 -9.75
N ASP A 162 -44.96 -6.89 -8.41
CA ASP A 162 -43.80 -7.04 -7.49
C ASP A 162 -42.71 -5.94 -7.59
N VAL A 163 -43.07 -4.69 -7.95
CA VAL A 163 -42.12 -3.55 -8.01
C VAL A 163 -41.58 -3.21 -6.62
N THR A 164 -40.26 -3.22 -6.45
CA THR A 164 -39.56 -2.84 -5.22
C THR A 164 -38.96 -1.44 -5.30
N ASP A 165 -38.53 -0.99 -6.47
CA ASP A 165 -37.76 0.25 -6.64
C ASP A 165 -38.24 1.01 -7.89
N SER A 166 -38.14 2.34 -7.93
CA SER A 166 -38.61 3.12 -9.09
C SER A 166 -37.81 4.38 -9.37
N ARG A 167 -37.64 4.70 -10.65
CA ARG A 167 -36.91 5.86 -11.17
C ARG A 167 -37.74 6.61 -12.22
N PHE A 168 -37.73 7.94 -12.15
CA PHE A 168 -38.31 8.81 -13.17
C PHE A 168 -37.23 9.77 -13.72
N GLU A 169 -37.06 9.79 -15.05
CA GLU A 169 -36.09 10.60 -15.80
C GLU A 169 -36.77 11.47 -16.87
N VAL A 170 -37.97 11.97 -16.56
CA VAL A 170 -38.81 12.79 -17.43
C VAL A 170 -38.64 14.28 -17.10
N GLU A 171 -38.90 15.18 -18.05
CA GLU A 171 -38.61 16.61 -17.84
C GLU A 171 -39.53 17.24 -16.77
N GLU A 172 -40.85 17.04 -16.91
CA GLU A 172 -41.85 17.41 -15.91
C GLU A 172 -42.75 16.21 -15.56
N LEU A 173 -43.25 16.17 -14.33
CA LEU A 173 -44.16 15.14 -13.82
C LEU A 173 -45.16 15.79 -12.84
N GLU A 174 -46.46 15.57 -13.05
CA GLU A 174 -47.49 16.13 -12.16
C GLU A 174 -47.58 15.35 -10.85
N THR A 175 -47.74 16.05 -9.72
CA THR A 175 -47.87 15.46 -8.38
C THR A 175 -49.02 14.45 -8.29
N GLU A 176 -50.17 14.72 -8.94
CA GLU A 176 -51.28 13.77 -9.00
C GLU A 176 -50.94 12.52 -9.83
N GLN A 177 -50.14 12.63 -10.89
CA GLN A 177 -49.70 11.45 -11.66
C GLN A 177 -48.77 10.57 -10.82
N LEU A 178 -47.88 11.17 -10.01
CA LEU A 178 -47.00 10.44 -9.10
C LEU A 178 -47.76 9.79 -7.93
N GLU A 179 -48.71 10.47 -7.30
CA GLU A 179 -49.54 9.88 -6.23
C GLU A 179 -50.49 8.79 -6.76
N ASN A 180 -50.99 8.92 -8.00
CA ASN A 180 -51.71 7.83 -8.68
C ASN A 180 -50.79 6.64 -8.97
N TYR A 181 -49.55 6.87 -9.40
CA TYR A 181 -48.55 5.81 -9.59
C TYR A 181 -48.21 5.08 -8.28
N LEU A 182 -47.97 5.81 -7.18
CA LEU A 182 -47.75 5.23 -5.85
C LEU A 182 -48.99 4.52 -5.30
N THR A 183 -50.19 4.86 -5.79
CA THR A 183 -51.43 4.13 -5.52
C THR A 183 -51.52 2.81 -6.28
N ILE A 184 -50.91 2.71 -7.47
CA ILE A 184 -50.79 1.45 -8.23
C ILE A 184 -49.75 0.52 -7.60
N HIS A 185 -48.65 1.06 -7.06
CA HIS A 185 -47.53 0.29 -6.49
C HIS A 185 -47.25 0.63 -5.00
N PRO A 186 -48.16 0.30 -4.05
CA PRO A 186 -48.04 0.70 -2.65
C PRO A 186 -46.95 -0.03 -1.83
N GLY A 187 -46.15 -0.89 -2.46
CA GLY A 187 -45.17 -1.77 -1.80
C GLY A 187 -43.69 -1.42 -2.04
N GLN A 188 -43.39 -0.22 -2.54
CA GLN A 188 -42.04 0.16 -2.96
C GLN A 188 -41.10 0.46 -1.76
N ASP A 189 -39.91 -0.11 -1.83
CA ASP A 189 -38.79 0.06 -0.89
C ASP A 189 -38.05 1.39 -1.15
N SER A 190 -37.94 1.83 -2.43
CA SER A 190 -37.33 3.12 -2.79
C SER A 190 -37.90 3.78 -4.07
N LEU A 191 -37.86 5.12 -4.09
CA LEU A 191 -38.20 5.98 -5.24
C LEU A 191 -37.08 6.99 -5.50
N LEU A 192 -36.77 7.24 -6.77
CA LEU A 192 -35.69 8.11 -7.21
C LEU A 192 -36.17 9.04 -8.35
N LEU A 193 -36.15 10.35 -8.11
CA LEU A 193 -36.78 11.37 -8.95
C LEU A 193 -35.74 12.31 -9.57
N GLY A 194 -35.59 12.23 -10.89
CA GLY A 194 -34.77 13.13 -11.72
C GLY A 194 -35.59 14.20 -12.46
N THR A 195 -36.81 14.47 -11.97
CA THR A 195 -37.89 15.17 -12.70
C THR A 195 -38.33 16.44 -11.99
N LYS A 196 -38.74 17.47 -12.73
CA LYS A 196 -39.40 18.65 -12.16
C LYS A 196 -40.85 18.32 -11.78
N LEU A 197 -41.17 18.35 -10.48
CA LEU A 197 -42.55 18.15 -10.01
C LEU A 197 -43.39 19.42 -10.20
N THR A 198 -44.61 19.25 -10.69
CA THR A 198 -45.60 20.33 -10.96
C THR A 198 -46.98 19.96 -10.41
N GLY A 199 -47.82 20.95 -10.07
CA GLY A 199 -49.22 20.72 -9.68
C GLY A 199 -49.60 21.27 -8.29
N LEU A 200 -50.56 20.61 -7.63
CA LEU A 200 -51.02 20.99 -6.29
C LEU A 200 -49.98 20.65 -5.19
N ARG A 201 -50.09 21.37 -4.06
CA ARG A 201 -49.29 21.18 -2.85
C ARG A 201 -49.41 19.76 -2.30
N LEU A 202 -48.29 19.22 -1.82
CA LEU A 202 -48.26 17.97 -1.09
C LEU A 202 -48.91 18.14 0.28
N LYS A 203 -49.93 17.31 0.56
CA LYS A 203 -50.50 17.18 1.89
C LYS A 203 -49.62 16.29 2.77
N SER A 204 -49.81 16.35 4.09
CA SER A 204 -49.11 15.48 5.04
C SER A 204 -49.50 13.99 4.93
N ASP A 205 -50.61 13.65 4.27
CA ASP A 205 -51.03 12.28 3.94
C ASP A 205 -50.56 11.78 2.56
N ALA A 206 -49.71 12.53 1.85
CA ALA A 206 -49.15 12.13 0.56
C ALA A 206 -48.25 10.89 0.66
N LYS A 207 -48.45 9.91 -0.23
CA LYS A 207 -47.76 8.62 -0.20
C LYS A 207 -46.27 8.77 -0.48
N LEU A 208 -45.88 9.76 -1.29
CA LEU A 208 -44.50 10.16 -1.52
C LEU A 208 -43.71 10.40 -0.22
N CYS A 209 -44.36 10.98 0.80
CA CYS A 209 -43.72 11.26 2.09
C CYS A 209 -43.64 10.01 3.00
N SER A 210 -44.44 8.98 2.71
CA SER A 210 -44.47 7.71 3.47
C SER A 210 -43.47 6.66 2.98
N ILE A 211 -42.83 6.87 1.81
CA ILE A 211 -41.93 5.86 1.24
C ILE A 211 -40.64 5.72 2.05
N LYS A 212 -40.17 4.48 2.18
CA LYS A 212 -39.03 4.11 3.03
C LYS A 212 -37.71 4.74 2.58
N GLY A 213 -37.48 4.90 1.28
CA GLY A 213 -36.29 5.57 0.74
C GLY A 213 -36.65 6.51 -0.41
N LEU A 214 -36.31 7.79 -0.28
CA LEU A 214 -36.54 8.80 -1.30
C LEU A 214 -35.22 9.45 -1.74
N VAL A 215 -34.97 9.47 -3.05
CA VAL A 215 -33.87 10.18 -3.68
C VAL A 215 -34.43 11.22 -4.65
N VAL A 216 -33.97 12.46 -4.56
CA VAL A 216 -34.24 13.52 -5.54
C VAL A 216 -32.91 13.98 -6.12
N TYR A 217 -32.81 14.13 -7.44
CA TYR A 217 -31.60 14.62 -8.09
C TYR A 217 -31.89 15.64 -9.19
N GLY A 218 -31.02 16.65 -9.28
CA GLY A 218 -31.07 17.64 -10.34
C GLY A 218 -30.38 17.13 -11.61
N LYS A 219 -31.06 17.28 -12.75
CA LYS A 219 -30.49 17.00 -14.07
C LYS A 219 -29.42 18.06 -14.39
N ARG A 220 -28.16 17.65 -14.59
CA ARG A 220 -27.09 18.58 -15.01
C ARG A 220 -27.32 19.01 -16.45
N ILE A 221 -27.37 20.32 -16.68
CA ILE A 221 -27.30 20.94 -18.00
C ILE A 221 -25.83 21.34 -18.27
N ASP A 222 -25.39 21.30 -19.52
CA ASP A 222 -24.00 21.51 -19.90
C ASP A 222 -23.47 22.92 -19.53
N PRO A 223 -22.18 23.03 -19.13
CA PRO A 223 -21.59 24.26 -18.59
C PRO A 223 -21.33 25.37 -19.63
N PHE A 224 -21.86 25.23 -20.86
CA PHE A 224 -21.63 26.15 -21.98
C PHE A 224 -22.86 26.97 -22.40
N ILE A 225 -24.07 26.65 -21.92
CA ILE A 225 -25.28 27.44 -22.22
C ILE A 225 -25.50 28.49 -21.12
N PHE A 226 -24.94 29.68 -21.33
CA PHE A 226 -25.25 30.87 -20.53
C PHE A 226 -26.63 31.43 -20.92
N VAL A 227 -27.70 30.90 -20.32
CA VAL A 227 -29.05 31.48 -20.38
C VAL A 227 -29.64 31.54 -18.97
N GLU A 228 -30.09 32.73 -18.54
CA GLU A 228 -30.86 32.87 -17.31
C GLU A 228 -32.23 32.16 -17.46
N THR A 229 -32.37 30.96 -16.89
CA THR A 229 -33.68 30.42 -16.52
C THR A 229 -33.81 30.39 -15.00
N ARG A 230 -34.31 31.50 -14.44
CA ARG A 230 -34.79 31.60 -13.05
C ARG A 230 -36.09 30.79 -12.82
N GLN A 231 -36.12 29.54 -13.29
CA GLN A 231 -37.31 28.69 -13.30
C GLN A 231 -36.99 27.25 -12.87
N ASN A 232 -36.61 27.09 -11.60
CA ASN A 232 -36.92 25.86 -10.87
C ASN A 232 -37.93 26.19 -9.75
N PRO A 233 -39.05 25.47 -9.62
CA PRO A 233 -40.22 25.95 -8.89
C PRO A 233 -40.02 25.87 -7.37
N ARG A 234 -40.34 26.97 -6.69
CA ARG A 234 -39.96 27.24 -5.29
C ARG A 234 -40.86 26.58 -4.23
N LEU A 235 -41.56 25.48 -4.55
CA LEU A 235 -42.80 25.11 -3.83
C LEU A 235 -42.97 23.69 -3.25
N HIS A 236 -42.20 22.66 -3.62
CA HIS A 236 -42.49 21.28 -3.15
C HIS A 236 -41.40 20.58 -2.34
N PHE A 237 -40.11 20.88 -2.53
CA PHE A 237 -39.07 20.18 -1.76
C PHE A 237 -39.09 20.50 -0.25
N SER A 238 -39.50 21.72 0.12
CA SER A 238 -39.83 22.10 1.50
C SER A 238 -40.97 21.25 2.09
N GLU A 239 -42.00 20.96 1.28
CA GLU A 239 -43.15 20.14 1.69
C GLU A 239 -42.74 18.66 1.87
N VAL A 240 -41.86 18.14 1.00
CA VAL A 240 -41.27 16.80 1.12
C VAL A 240 -40.39 16.71 2.38
N ILE A 241 -39.46 17.66 2.57
CA ILE A 241 -38.59 17.71 3.75
C ILE A 241 -39.43 17.68 5.03
N ASN A 242 -40.39 18.58 5.17
CA ASN A 242 -41.14 18.77 6.41
C ASN A 242 -42.14 17.64 6.76
N ASN A 243 -42.50 16.77 5.81
CA ASN A 243 -43.48 15.70 6.02
C ASN A 243 -42.88 14.27 5.89
N PHE A 244 -41.58 14.10 5.60
CA PHE A 244 -41.01 12.79 5.32
C PHE A 244 -41.00 11.85 6.55
N GLY A 245 -41.69 10.71 6.44
CA GLY A 245 -41.79 9.67 7.48
C GLY A 245 -40.92 8.43 7.26
N GLY A 246 -40.13 8.39 6.19
CA GLY A 246 -39.33 7.23 5.78
C GLY A 246 -38.00 7.03 6.53
N GLU A 247 -37.20 6.07 6.07
CA GLU A 247 -35.90 5.70 6.67
C GLU A 247 -34.70 6.41 6.02
N TYR A 248 -34.77 6.74 4.73
CA TYR A 248 -33.63 7.28 3.96
C TYR A 248 -34.05 8.45 3.08
N LEU A 249 -33.34 9.58 3.16
CA LEU A 249 -33.64 10.80 2.40
C LEU A 249 -32.38 11.36 1.72
N PHE A 250 -32.40 11.48 0.39
CA PHE A 250 -31.27 11.98 -0.40
C PHE A 250 -31.68 13.11 -1.34
N PHE A 251 -30.91 14.21 -1.35
CA PHE A 251 -31.04 15.30 -2.32
C PHE A 251 -29.68 15.55 -3.01
N ILE A 252 -29.61 15.47 -4.34
CA ILE A 252 -28.33 15.46 -5.08
C ILE A 252 -28.36 16.44 -6.24
N ASP A 253 -27.56 17.51 -6.20
CA ASP A 253 -27.56 18.61 -7.17
C ASP A 253 -28.95 19.30 -7.25
N VAL A 254 -29.69 19.37 -6.13
CA VAL A 254 -31.02 19.98 -6.00
C VAL A 254 -30.95 21.33 -5.26
N VAL A 255 -31.76 22.31 -5.68
CA VAL A 255 -31.93 23.59 -4.97
C VAL A 255 -33.05 23.48 -3.92
N TYR A 256 -32.76 23.84 -2.68
CA TYR A 256 -33.66 23.81 -1.54
C TYR A 256 -33.44 25.04 -0.64
N ASN A 257 -34.37 25.31 0.28
CA ASN A 257 -34.17 26.30 1.35
C ASN A 257 -33.37 25.68 2.50
N ILE A 258 -32.35 26.39 2.98
CA ILE A 258 -31.45 25.92 4.04
C ILE A 258 -32.12 25.90 5.42
N ASN A 259 -33.11 26.76 5.65
CA ASN A 259 -33.85 26.79 6.92
C ASN A 259 -34.69 25.52 7.12
N ASP A 260 -35.30 24.96 6.07
CA ASP A 260 -36.08 23.73 6.15
C ASP A 260 -35.19 22.52 6.51
N TRP A 261 -33.95 22.52 6.03
CA TRP A 261 -32.94 21.52 6.43
C TRP A 261 -32.49 21.71 7.87
N ALA A 262 -32.28 22.94 8.33
CA ALA A 262 -31.99 23.23 9.73
C ALA A 262 -33.13 22.72 10.63
N GLU A 263 -34.39 22.98 10.26
CA GLU A 263 -35.58 22.51 10.96
C GLU A 263 -35.70 20.97 10.94
N LEU A 264 -35.38 20.30 9.83
CA LEU A 264 -35.33 18.83 9.78
C LEU A 264 -34.29 18.28 10.77
N ILE A 265 -33.09 18.84 10.79
CA ILE A 265 -32.01 18.40 11.69
C ILE A 265 -32.40 18.66 13.15
N GLN A 266 -32.90 19.85 13.45
CA GLN A 266 -33.34 20.24 14.78
C GLN A 266 -34.44 19.29 15.30
N ARG A 267 -35.50 19.06 14.52
CA ARG A 267 -36.62 18.16 14.88
C ARG A 267 -36.23 16.67 14.96
N TRP A 268 -35.22 16.24 14.19
CA TRP A 268 -34.69 14.86 14.27
C TRP A 268 -33.80 14.67 15.51
N LYS A 269 -33.01 15.70 15.86
CA LYS A 269 -32.13 15.79 17.03
C LYS A 269 -32.91 15.90 18.36
N SER A 270 -33.98 16.70 18.38
CA SER A 270 -34.94 16.78 19.49
C SER A 270 -35.83 15.54 19.62
N LYS A 271 -35.94 14.75 18.54
CA LYS A 271 -36.87 13.62 18.36
C LYS A 271 -38.35 14.04 18.34
N GLU A 272 -38.65 15.27 17.92
CA GLU A 272 -40.02 15.74 17.69
C GLU A 272 -40.61 15.21 16.37
N ALA A 273 -39.76 14.86 15.40
CA ALA A 273 -40.17 14.24 14.13
C ALA A 273 -39.11 13.23 13.63
N TYR A 274 -39.33 12.67 12.44
CA TYR A 274 -38.39 11.81 11.71
C TYR A 274 -37.93 10.56 12.47
N HIS A 275 -38.77 9.98 13.35
CA HIS A 275 -38.37 8.85 14.21
C HIS A 275 -37.83 7.61 13.46
N ASN A 276 -38.26 7.40 12.21
CA ASN A 276 -37.82 6.31 11.35
C ASN A 276 -36.53 6.62 10.58
N LEU A 277 -36.16 7.89 10.46
CA LEU A 277 -35.06 8.36 9.63
C LEU A 277 -33.72 7.87 10.21
N LYS A 278 -32.97 7.14 9.40
CA LYS A 278 -31.67 6.55 9.74
C LYS A 278 -30.52 7.25 9.03
N TYR A 279 -30.80 7.87 7.87
CA TYR A 279 -29.80 8.54 7.07
C TYR A 279 -30.43 9.64 6.21
N ALA A 280 -29.88 10.84 6.30
CA ALA A 280 -30.17 11.95 5.40
C ALA A 280 -28.87 12.45 4.76
N MET A 281 -28.91 12.77 3.47
CA MET A 281 -27.76 13.30 2.73
C MET A 281 -28.20 14.38 1.73
N THR A 282 -27.40 15.43 1.62
CA THR A 282 -27.63 16.51 0.66
C THR A 282 -26.35 16.89 -0.08
N ARG A 283 -26.48 17.25 -1.36
CA ARG A 283 -25.43 17.84 -2.20
C ARG A 283 -26.02 19.00 -2.99
N ALA A 284 -25.46 20.19 -2.83
CA ALA A 284 -25.84 21.37 -3.59
C ALA A 284 -25.34 21.28 -5.05
N PRO A 285 -26.01 21.94 -6.01
CA PRO A 285 -25.47 22.10 -7.37
C PRO A 285 -24.11 22.82 -7.34
N LYS A 286 -23.22 22.49 -8.29
CA LYS A 286 -21.99 23.28 -8.50
C LYS A 286 -22.35 24.75 -8.72
N ARG A 287 -21.55 25.65 -8.14
CA ARG A 287 -21.67 27.12 -8.23
C ARG A 287 -22.93 27.72 -7.57
N ALA A 288 -23.78 26.92 -6.90
CA ALA A 288 -24.84 27.46 -6.04
C ALA A 288 -24.27 27.89 -4.69
N SER A 289 -24.40 29.17 -4.33
CA SER A 289 -24.11 29.66 -2.99
C SER A 289 -25.28 29.35 -2.04
N ILE A 290 -25.01 28.59 -0.99
CA ILE A 290 -25.95 28.36 0.11
C ILE A 290 -25.39 29.03 1.36
N THR A 291 -26.07 30.06 1.87
CA THR A 291 -25.74 30.75 3.12
C THR A 291 -26.08 29.86 4.31
N PHE A 292 -25.10 29.08 4.76
CA PHE A 292 -25.29 28.03 5.76
C PHE A 292 -25.47 28.52 7.22
N GLU A 293 -25.34 29.82 7.49
CA GLU A 293 -25.22 30.44 8.82
C GLU A 293 -26.24 29.97 9.88
N ASN A 294 -27.51 29.80 9.50
CA ASN A 294 -28.55 29.30 10.39
C ASN A 294 -28.39 27.80 10.67
N ALA A 295 -28.27 26.99 9.62
CA ALA A 295 -28.11 25.54 9.74
C ALA A 295 -26.79 25.15 10.44
N MET A 296 -25.77 26.01 10.37
CA MET A 296 -24.46 25.76 10.99
C MET A 296 -24.52 25.51 12.51
N ARG A 297 -25.56 26.02 13.20
CA ARG A 297 -25.73 25.83 14.65
C ARG A 297 -26.22 24.44 15.02
N GLU A 298 -26.79 23.69 14.07
CA GLU A 298 -27.35 22.37 14.33
C GLU A 298 -26.38 21.21 14.08
N PHE A 299 -25.33 21.43 13.29
CA PHE A 299 -24.28 20.45 13.01
C PHE A 299 -23.10 20.56 13.98
N ASP A 300 -22.66 19.43 14.54
CA ASP A 300 -21.28 19.29 15.05
C ASP A 300 -20.31 19.19 13.86
N PHE A 301 -19.84 20.34 13.35
CA PHE A 301 -18.81 20.34 12.32
C PHE A 301 -17.46 19.90 12.89
N VAL A 302 -17.05 18.68 12.54
CA VAL A 302 -15.64 18.31 12.54
C VAL A 302 -15.07 18.68 11.19
N GLU A 303 -14.13 19.62 11.17
CA GLU A 303 -13.46 20.08 9.96
C GLU A 303 -12.83 18.91 9.17
N TRP A 304 -12.99 18.91 7.85
CA TRP A 304 -12.41 17.87 7.00
C TRP A 304 -10.91 18.11 6.84
N ASP A 305 -10.14 17.49 7.73
CA ASP A 305 -8.73 17.85 7.95
C ASP A 305 -7.80 17.72 6.72
N GLY A 306 -8.14 16.91 5.71
CA GLY A 306 -7.27 16.62 4.56
C GLY A 306 -5.95 15.90 4.92
N GLN A 307 -5.72 15.63 6.21
CA GLN A 307 -4.44 15.18 6.74
C GLN A 307 -4.21 13.69 6.53
N ARG A 308 -5.27 12.88 6.42
CA ARG A 308 -5.24 11.42 6.51
C ARG A 308 -5.14 10.72 5.15
N ARG A 309 -4.27 9.71 5.03
CA ARG A 309 -4.34 8.74 3.91
C ARG A 309 -5.71 8.00 3.92
N PRO A 310 -6.46 7.92 2.80
CA PRO A 310 -7.91 7.65 2.82
C PRO A 310 -8.32 6.17 3.07
N GLN A 311 -9.26 5.94 3.99
CA GLN A 311 -9.61 4.61 4.54
C GLN A 311 -11.03 4.05 4.21
N THR A 312 -11.64 4.24 3.02
CA THR A 312 -13.00 3.71 2.59
C THR A 312 -13.50 2.46 3.36
N VAL A 313 -14.55 2.40 4.23
CA VAL A 313 -15.98 2.69 4.01
C VAL A 313 -16.52 1.82 2.87
N LYS A 314 -16.74 0.55 3.19
CA LYS A 314 -17.99 -0.15 2.90
C LYS A 314 -19.12 0.35 3.83
N LEU A 315 -19.94 1.34 3.42
CA LEU A 315 -21.22 1.56 4.15
C LEU A 315 -21.98 0.23 4.10
N ASP A 316 -22.80 -0.11 5.09
CA ASP A 316 -23.32 -1.49 5.17
C ASP A 316 -24.10 -1.83 3.88
N PRO A 317 -23.78 -2.93 3.15
CA PRO A 317 -24.18 -3.06 1.75
C PRO A 317 -25.70 -2.93 1.50
N LYS A 318 -26.53 -3.25 2.49
CA LYS A 318 -27.99 -3.13 2.43
C LYS A 318 -28.52 -1.70 2.21
N GLN A 319 -27.68 -0.66 2.30
CA GLN A 319 -28.10 0.75 2.34
C GLN A 319 -27.57 1.61 1.19
N GLU A 320 -26.99 1.00 0.15
CA GLU A 320 -26.45 1.72 -1.01
C GLU A 320 -27.54 1.89 -2.09
N ILE A 321 -28.36 2.94 -1.95
CA ILE A 321 -29.26 3.39 -3.04
C ILE A 321 -28.37 3.97 -4.15
N VAL A 322 -28.62 3.58 -5.40
CA VAL A 322 -27.69 3.79 -6.51
C VAL A 322 -27.68 5.25 -7.00
N ALA A 323 -26.80 6.03 -6.38
CA ALA A 323 -26.35 7.34 -6.85
C ALA A 323 -24.90 7.26 -7.37
N ASP A 324 -24.62 6.30 -8.27
CA ASP A 324 -23.32 6.17 -8.91
C ASP A 324 -23.22 7.11 -10.13
N GLU A 325 -22.23 7.99 -10.14
CA GLU A 325 -22.11 9.07 -11.16
C GLU A 325 -21.63 8.55 -12.54
N SER A 326 -21.34 7.26 -12.68
CA SER A 326 -20.59 6.72 -13.84
C SER A 326 -21.40 6.40 -15.11
N GLU A 327 -22.74 6.42 -15.08
CA GLU A 327 -23.56 6.17 -16.30
C GLU A 327 -24.29 7.40 -16.86
N PHE A 328 -24.43 8.48 -16.06
CA PHE A 328 -25.22 9.67 -16.43
C PHE A 328 -24.68 10.50 -17.61
N THR A 329 -23.39 10.41 -17.92
CA THR A 329 -22.80 11.10 -19.08
C THR A 329 -23.10 10.41 -20.42
N VAL A 330 -23.60 9.18 -20.43
CA VAL A 330 -23.73 8.37 -21.65
C VAL A 330 -25.15 8.40 -22.25
N SER A 331 -26.16 8.72 -21.44
CA SER A 331 -27.56 8.88 -21.87
C SER A 331 -27.88 10.30 -22.36
N SER A 332 -27.46 11.34 -21.62
CA SER A 332 -27.84 12.73 -21.89
C SER A 332 -27.30 13.27 -23.23
N GLU A 333 -26.08 12.87 -23.64
CA GLU A 333 -25.50 13.24 -24.95
C GLU A 333 -26.23 12.64 -26.17
N ARG A 334 -27.24 11.76 -25.97
CA ARG A 334 -27.88 11.00 -27.07
C ARG A 334 -29.21 11.56 -27.57
N SER A 335 -29.88 12.47 -26.85
CA SER A 335 -31.13 13.09 -27.31
C SER A 335 -30.97 14.51 -27.85
N SER A 336 -29.97 15.27 -27.38
CA SER A 336 -29.64 16.61 -27.89
C SER A 336 -29.11 16.57 -29.33
N ARG A 337 -28.10 15.73 -29.59
CA ARG A 337 -27.50 15.58 -30.93
C ARG A 337 -28.47 15.10 -32.02
N SER A 338 -29.63 14.54 -31.67
CA SER A 338 -30.66 14.12 -32.64
C SER A 338 -31.52 15.24 -33.24
N ARG A 339 -31.24 16.53 -32.95
CA ARG A 339 -31.95 17.68 -33.55
C ARG A 339 -31.12 18.64 -34.39
N GLU A 340 -29.80 18.68 -34.24
CA GLU A 340 -28.95 19.68 -34.94
C GLU A 340 -28.24 19.10 -36.19
N ASP A 341 -27.94 17.80 -36.22
CA ASP A 341 -27.25 17.12 -37.33
C ASP A 341 -28.12 16.92 -38.61
N LEU A 342 -29.22 17.67 -38.79
CA LEU A 342 -30.12 17.56 -39.96
C LEU A 342 -30.02 18.72 -40.97
N GLU A 343 -29.31 19.81 -40.65
CA GLU A 343 -29.06 20.93 -41.57
C GLU A 343 -27.56 21.26 -41.67
N SER A 344 -27.14 21.76 -42.84
CA SER A 344 -25.76 22.20 -43.18
C SER A 344 -24.65 21.14 -43.31
N SER A 345 -24.82 20.18 -44.23
CA SER A 345 -23.69 19.45 -44.87
C SER A 345 -23.46 19.85 -46.35
N LYS A 346 -22.80 21.00 -46.58
CA LYS A 346 -22.27 21.40 -47.90
C LYS A 346 -20.99 22.22 -47.79
N THR A 347 -19.99 21.88 -48.64
CA THR A 347 -18.83 22.69 -49.11
C THR A 347 -17.98 23.39 -48.03
N GLU A 348 -16.77 22.91 -47.72
CA GLU A 348 -15.49 23.11 -48.46
C GLU A 348 -14.89 24.52 -48.39
N LYS A 349 -13.61 24.61 -47.95
CA LYS A 349 -12.53 25.55 -48.39
C LYS A 349 -12.77 27.08 -48.22
N ASP A 350 -11.80 27.94 -47.87
CA ASP A 350 -10.33 27.95 -48.00
C ASP A 350 -9.64 28.93 -47.00
N SER A 351 -8.30 28.95 -47.01
CA SER A 351 -7.36 30.06 -46.71
C SER A 351 -7.54 31.04 -45.52
N GLU A 352 -6.61 30.89 -44.57
CA GLU A 352 -5.86 31.86 -43.72
C GLU A 352 -6.12 33.39 -43.69
N SER A 353 -5.94 33.93 -42.47
CA SER A 353 -5.36 35.25 -42.10
C SER A 353 -6.21 36.54 -42.10
N PHE A 354 -6.39 37.14 -40.91
CA PHE A 354 -6.05 38.55 -40.60
C PHE A 354 -5.91 38.76 -39.06
N GLU A 355 -5.53 39.96 -38.60
CA GLU A 355 -4.90 40.17 -37.27
C GLU A 355 -5.80 40.53 -36.07
N LYS A 356 -5.39 40.01 -34.89
CA LYS A 356 -5.33 40.63 -33.53
C LYS A 356 -6.37 41.69 -33.10
N THR A 357 -7.01 41.49 -31.94
CA THR A 357 -6.83 42.36 -30.74
C THR A 357 -7.45 41.82 -29.44
N SER A 358 -6.67 41.87 -28.34
CA SER A 358 -7.02 42.05 -26.89
C SER A 358 -8.11 41.23 -26.15
N SER A 359 -7.89 41.04 -24.84
CA SER A 359 -8.79 40.48 -23.76
C SER A 359 -9.30 39.05 -24.00
N ASP A 360 -8.98 38.01 -23.21
CA ASP A 360 -8.65 37.86 -21.78
C ASP A 360 -9.85 37.97 -20.81
N ASP A 361 -9.73 37.31 -19.65
CA ASP A 361 -10.74 37.09 -18.60
C ASP A 361 -12.01 36.29 -18.98
N THR A 362 -11.90 34.95 -19.02
CA THR A 362 -12.89 33.98 -18.41
C THR A 362 -12.50 32.49 -18.59
N LYS A 363 -11.28 32.07 -18.19
CA LYS A 363 -10.89 30.63 -18.13
C LYS A 363 -10.22 30.21 -16.82
N LYS A 364 -10.87 30.50 -15.69
CA LYS A 364 -10.69 29.80 -14.40
C LYS A 364 -12.02 29.14 -13.98
N PHE A 365 -11.94 28.10 -13.15
CA PHE A 365 -13.03 27.20 -12.72
C PHE A 365 -13.65 26.25 -13.79
N ASP A 366 -13.05 25.07 -13.97
CA ASP A 366 -13.68 23.81 -13.49
C ASP A 366 -12.70 22.60 -13.54
N ARG A 367 -11.97 22.34 -12.45
CA ARG A 367 -11.39 21.02 -12.13
C ARG A 367 -11.39 20.84 -10.61
N GLY A 368 -12.10 19.84 -10.11
CA GLY A 368 -12.10 19.46 -8.70
C GLY A 368 -13.48 19.43 -8.04
N VAL A 369 -14.12 18.26 -8.07
CA VAL A 369 -14.96 17.77 -6.96
C VAL A 369 -14.59 16.29 -6.79
N GLY A 370 -14.07 15.91 -5.63
CA GLY A 370 -13.55 14.57 -5.36
C GLY A 370 -14.59 13.61 -4.79
N ARG A 371 -14.37 12.30 -4.99
CA ARG A 371 -15.16 11.24 -4.34
C ARG A 371 -14.87 11.20 -2.84
N ILE A 372 -15.90 11.25 -2.00
CA ILE A 372 -15.73 11.23 -0.53
C ILE A 372 -15.22 9.85 -0.05
N PRO A 373 -14.07 9.79 0.65
CA PRO A 373 -13.58 8.55 1.24
C PRO A 373 -14.29 8.27 2.56
N ARG A 374 -14.97 7.14 2.51
CA ARG A 374 -15.75 6.45 3.55
C ARG A 374 -14.68 5.83 4.57
N ILE A 375 -14.97 5.14 5.70
CA ILE A 375 -13.98 4.70 6.76
C ILE A 375 -14.13 3.20 7.28
N LYS A 376 -13.33 2.20 6.84
CA LYS A 376 -13.62 0.71 6.79
C LYS A 376 -13.67 -0.07 8.11
N LYS A 377 -14.56 -1.08 8.16
CA LYS A 377 -14.41 -2.27 9.03
C LYS A 377 -13.09 -2.98 8.66
N ILE A 378 -12.15 -3.05 9.60
CA ILE A 378 -10.74 -3.44 9.34
C ILE A 378 -10.67 -4.87 8.77
N ASN A 379 -9.96 -5.03 7.66
CA ASN A 379 -9.76 -6.32 7.01
C ASN A 379 -8.57 -7.04 7.68
N LYS A 380 -8.79 -8.20 8.32
CA LYS A 380 -7.72 -8.92 9.07
C LYS A 380 -6.44 -9.14 8.25
N SER A 381 -6.59 -9.43 6.96
CA SER A 381 -5.47 -9.53 5.99
C SER A 381 -4.50 -8.35 6.08
N PHE A 382 -5.01 -7.12 6.16
CA PHE A 382 -4.21 -5.89 6.17
C PHE A 382 -3.40 -5.72 7.47
N GLN A 383 -3.86 -6.31 8.58
CA GLN A 383 -3.12 -6.27 9.85
C GLN A 383 -1.88 -7.16 9.81
N ILE A 384 -1.97 -8.29 9.11
CA ILE A 384 -0.84 -9.21 8.90
C ILE A 384 0.09 -8.67 7.80
N GLU A 385 -0.47 -8.09 6.72
CA GLU A 385 0.29 -7.36 5.69
C GLU A 385 1.17 -6.24 6.30
N PHE A 386 0.62 -5.46 7.25
CA PHE A 386 1.38 -4.44 8.00
C PHE A 386 2.54 -5.06 8.81
N LEU A 387 2.25 -6.00 9.70
CA LEU A 387 3.25 -6.61 10.58
C LEU A 387 4.37 -7.30 9.77
N LEU A 388 4.02 -8.01 8.70
CA LEU A 388 5.00 -8.65 7.83
C LEU A 388 5.84 -7.64 7.02
N SER A 389 5.30 -6.48 6.62
CA SER A 389 6.13 -5.41 6.02
C SER A 389 7.11 -4.81 7.02
N CYS A 390 6.73 -4.64 8.29
CA CYS A 390 7.68 -4.21 9.33
C CYS A 390 8.74 -5.28 9.59
N MET A 391 8.36 -6.57 9.67
CA MET A 391 9.32 -7.66 9.78
C MET A 391 10.23 -7.75 8.55
N GLY A 392 9.77 -7.39 7.35
CA GLY A 392 10.62 -7.33 6.15
C GLY A 392 11.69 -6.24 6.19
N LEU A 393 11.46 -5.15 6.93
CA LEU A 393 12.47 -4.12 7.21
C LEU A 393 13.43 -4.57 8.32
N SER A 394 12.90 -5.08 9.43
CA SER A 394 13.66 -5.37 10.65
C SER A 394 14.29 -6.77 10.72
N VAL A 395 13.97 -7.66 9.79
CA VAL A 395 14.53 -9.02 9.72
C VAL A 395 15.28 -9.14 8.41
N GLY A 396 16.60 -9.06 8.47
CA GLY A 396 17.47 -8.90 7.31
C GLY A 396 18.78 -9.68 7.42
N LEU A 397 19.74 -9.32 6.55
CA LEU A 397 21.07 -9.95 6.47
C LEU A 397 21.86 -9.83 7.80
N GLY A 398 21.61 -8.75 8.56
CA GLY A 398 22.23 -8.49 9.86
C GLY A 398 21.94 -9.56 10.93
N ASN A 399 20.76 -10.19 10.90
CA ASN A 399 20.41 -11.28 11.83
C ASN A 399 21.24 -12.56 11.56
N ILE A 400 21.65 -12.78 10.30
CA ILE A 400 22.32 -14.00 9.86
C ILE A 400 23.84 -13.91 9.93
N TRP A 401 24.47 -12.77 9.61
CA TRP A 401 25.94 -12.67 9.68
C TRP A 401 26.46 -11.67 10.71
N ARG A 402 25.73 -10.61 11.04
CA ARG A 402 26.28 -9.55 11.92
C ARG A 402 26.05 -9.87 13.39
N PHE A 403 24.86 -10.32 13.77
CA PHE A 403 24.54 -10.74 15.13
C PHE A 403 25.44 -11.87 15.68
N PRO A 404 25.76 -12.96 14.93
CA PRO A 404 26.64 -14.02 15.41
C PRO A 404 28.07 -13.53 15.64
N THR A 405 28.64 -12.76 14.70
CA THR A 405 29.97 -12.15 14.87
C THR A 405 30.00 -11.21 16.08
N ARG A 406 28.96 -10.39 16.31
CA ARG A 406 28.90 -9.52 17.50
C ARG A 406 28.78 -10.31 18.80
N ALA A 407 28.06 -11.44 18.82
CA ALA A 407 28.04 -12.34 19.96
C ALA A 407 29.43 -12.95 20.23
N TYR A 408 30.11 -13.43 19.19
CA TYR A 408 31.49 -13.95 19.27
C TYR A 408 32.48 -12.95 19.89
N GLU A 409 32.56 -11.73 19.35
CA GLU A 409 33.47 -10.68 19.81
C GLU A 409 33.26 -10.27 21.29
N ASN A 410 32.05 -10.45 21.80
CA ASN A 410 31.56 -9.89 23.07
C ASN A 410 31.22 -10.95 24.13
N GLY A 411 31.95 -12.08 24.14
CA GLY A 411 31.86 -13.08 25.21
C GLY A 411 30.81 -14.17 24.99
N GLY A 412 30.45 -14.43 23.73
CA GLY A 412 29.56 -15.51 23.32
C GLY A 412 28.14 -15.32 23.86
N SER A 413 27.67 -16.29 24.62
CA SER A 413 26.34 -16.26 25.24
C SER A 413 26.12 -15.09 26.21
N ALA A 414 27.19 -14.50 26.76
CA ALA A 414 27.09 -13.32 27.62
C ALA A 414 26.45 -12.12 26.89
N PHE A 415 26.75 -11.92 25.61
CA PHE A 415 26.21 -10.84 24.76
C PHE A 415 24.68 -10.83 24.65
N LEU A 416 24.03 -11.98 24.86
CA LEU A 416 22.56 -12.08 24.83
C LEU A 416 21.90 -11.25 25.96
N ILE A 417 22.58 -11.09 27.10
CA ILE A 417 22.08 -10.33 28.25
C ILE A 417 21.93 -8.83 27.91
N PRO A 418 22.97 -8.09 27.51
CA PRO A 418 22.84 -6.67 27.15
C PRO A 418 21.97 -6.47 25.89
N TYR A 419 21.94 -7.41 24.93
CA TYR A 419 21.06 -7.33 23.77
C TYR A 419 19.57 -7.43 24.16
N ILE A 420 19.17 -8.42 24.97
CA ILE A 420 17.78 -8.58 25.43
C ILE A 420 17.36 -7.42 26.36
N ILE A 421 18.25 -6.97 27.27
CA ILE A 421 17.99 -5.80 28.11
C ILE A 421 17.78 -4.55 27.25
N SER A 422 18.62 -4.34 26.23
CA SER A 422 18.48 -3.24 25.28
C SER A 422 17.18 -3.34 24.45
N ALA A 423 16.78 -4.55 24.05
CA ALA A 423 15.53 -4.79 23.33
C ALA A 423 14.29 -4.39 24.14
N VAL A 424 14.30 -4.59 25.46
CA VAL A 424 13.18 -4.22 26.35
C VAL A 424 13.24 -2.76 26.81
N LEU A 425 14.43 -2.23 27.10
CA LEU A 425 14.62 -0.87 27.65
C LEU A 425 14.72 0.23 26.59
N PHE A 426 15.14 -0.07 25.37
CA PHE A 426 15.28 0.90 24.28
C PHE A 426 14.51 0.48 23.02
N GLY A 427 14.69 -0.76 22.56
CA GLY A 427 14.10 -1.27 21.30
C GLY A 427 12.57 -1.16 21.26
N LEU A 428 11.88 -1.88 22.14
CA LEU A 428 10.42 -1.90 22.20
C LEU A 428 9.81 -0.49 22.41
N PRO A 429 10.30 0.35 23.34
CA PRO A 429 9.86 1.75 23.45
C PRO A 429 10.04 2.55 22.16
N CYS A 430 11.21 2.49 21.49
CA CYS A 430 11.47 3.28 20.29
C CYS A 430 10.66 2.79 19.07
N VAL A 431 10.50 1.47 18.88
CA VAL A 431 9.63 0.89 17.84
C VAL A 431 8.18 1.33 18.06
N TYR A 432 7.68 1.23 19.30
CA TYR A 432 6.32 1.66 19.62
C TYR A 432 6.12 3.17 19.40
N LEU A 433 7.16 3.98 19.64
CA LEU A 433 7.11 5.43 19.38
C LEU A 433 7.01 5.76 17.88
N GLU A 434 7.86 5.17 17.03
CA GLU A 434 7.77 5.33 15.56
C GLU A 434 6.41 4.88 15.02
N PHE A 435 5.92 3.71 15.47
CA PHE A 435 4.62 3.19 15.08
C PHE A 435 3.46 4.09 15.50
N ALA A 436 3.50 4.62 16.73
CA ALA A 436 2.47 5.52 17.23
C ALA A 436 2.46 6.85 16.48
N LEU A 437 3.63 7.47 16.29
CA LEU A 437 3.77 8.72 15.53
C LEU A 437 3.25 8.57 14.10
N GLY A 438 3.64 7.51 13.39
CA GLY A 438 3.20 7.24 12.03
C GLY A 438 1.70 7.03 11.93
N GLN A 439 1.15 6.12 12.73
CA GLN A 439 -0.28 5.78 12.70
C GLN A 439 -1.18 6.95 13.12
N PHE A 440 -0.75 7.78 14.08
CA PHE A 440 -1.54 8.90 14.56
C PHE A 440 -1.73 9.99 13.49
N HIS A 441 -0.64 10.34 12.80
CA HIS A 441 -0.60 11.40 11.79
C HIS A 441 -1.07 10.94 10.40
N GLY A 442 -0.74 9.70 10.01
CA GLY A 442 -1.15 9.14 8.72
C GLY A 442 -0.48 9.75 7.48
N ARG A 443 0.77 10.23 7.61
CA ARG A 443 1.68 10.69 6.53
C ARG A 443 3.11 10.20 6.76
N SER A 444 3.96 10.36 5.74
CA SER A 444 5.40 10.08 5.79
C SER A 444 6.17 10.96 6.80
N PRO A 445 7.38 10.52 7.24
CA PRO A 445 8.14 11.12 8.33
C PRO A 445 8.33 12.66 8.33
N PRO A 446 8.63 13.35 7.22
CA PRO A 446 8.84 14.80 7.25
C PRO A 446 7.59 15.57 7.72
N PHE A 447 6.40 15.08 7.36
CA PHE A 447 5.11 15.71 7.67
C PHE A 447 4.67 15.46 9.10
N VAL A 448 5.06 14.32 9.69
CA VAL A 448 4.88 14.04 11.12
C VAL A 448 5.56 15.14 11.94
N TYR A 449 6.88 15.28 11.79
CA TYR A 449 7.64 16.27 12.55
C TYR A 449 7.21 17.71 12.25
N ARG A 450 6.92 18.02 10.98
CA ARG A 450 6.46 19.36 10.57
C ARG A 450 5.14 19.79 11.26
N ARG A 451 4.18 18.88 11.41
CA ARG A 451 2.90 19.16 12.10
C ARG A 451 3.10 19.43 13.58
N MET A 452 4.03 18.70 14.21
CA MET A 452 4.42 18.92 15.60
C MET A 452 5.10 20.29 15.76
N MET A 453 6.07 20.63 14.90
CA MET A 453 6.72 21.96 14.78
C MET A 453 7.38 22.11 13.40
N PRO A 454 7.13 23.18 12.63
CA PRO A 454 7.72 23.37 11.29
C PRO A 454 9.25 23.30 11.21
N ILE A 455 9.95 23.75 12.26
CA ILE A 455 11.42 23.70 12.30
C ILE A 455 11.97 22.26 12.32
N LEU A 456 11.16 21.27 12.70
CA LEU A 456 11.55 19.86 12.81
C LEU A 456 11.34 19.06 11.51
N GLU A 457 10.79 19.64 10.43
CA GLU A 457 10.53 18.96 9.14
C GLU A 457 11.74 18.13 8.65
N GLY A 458 12.96 18.65 8.86
CA GLY A 458 14.19 18.02 8.43
C GLY A 458 14.59 16.73 9.16
N PHE A 459 14.07 16.46 10.37
CA PHE A 459 14.34 15.17 11.04
C PHE A 459 13.74 14.00 10.28
N GLY A 460 12.58 14.18 9.64
CA GLY A 460 11.98 13.15 8.79
C GLY A 460 12.70 12.97 7.45
N TRP A 461 13.29 14.04 6.91
CA TRP A 461 14.18 13.94 5.74
C TRP A 461 15.54 13.31 6.08
N GLY A 462 16.05 13.52 7.31
CA GLY A 462 17.24 12.86 7.83
C GLY A 462 17.06 11.35 8.01
N GLY A 463 15.92 10.90 8.55
CA GLY A 463 15.58 9.47 8.59
C GLY A 463 15.55 8.85 7.20
N ALA A 464 14.73 9.41 6.30
CA ALA A 464 14.61 8.92 4.93
C ALA A 464 15.92 8.97 4.12
N SER A 465 16.84 9.89 4.43
CA SER A 465 18.17 9.92 3.79
C SER A 465 19.12 8.87 4.35
N ILE A 466 19.02 8.50 5.63
CA ILE A 466 19.74 7.33 6.19
C ILE A 466 19.26 6.05 5.50
N ALA A 467 17.95 5.85 5.34
CA ALA A 467 17.39 4.71 4.60
C ALA A 467 17.89 4.67 3.15
N ALA A 468 17.96 5.82 2.47
CA ALA A 468 18.50 5.94 1.12
C ALA A 468 20.02 5.64 1.04
N ILE A 469 20.81 6.06 2.04
CA ILE A 469 22.24 5.74 2.12
C ILE A 469 22.47 4.24 2.31
N VAL A 470 21.64 3.57 3.14
CA VAL A 470 21.73 2.11 3.33
C VAL A 470 21.37 1.36 2.05
N SER A 471 20.27 1.73 1.39
CA SER A 471 19.81 1.14 0.13
C SER A 471 20.92 1.04 -0.94
N ILE A 472 21.76 2.08 -1.08
CA ILE A 472 22.86 2.10 -2.06
C ILE A 472 23.83 0.92 -1.86
N TYR A 473 24.30 0.66 -0.63
CA TYR A 473 25.26 -0.43 -0.36
C TYR A 473 24.59 -1.78 -0.11
N PHE A 474 23.33 -1.78 0.34
CA PHE A 474 22.54 -3.00 0.52
C PHE A 474 22.19 -3.65 -0.83
N MET A 475 21.99 -2.85 -1.88
CA MET A 475 21.80 -3.37 -3.25
C MET A 475 23.06 -4.08 -3.80
N LEU A 476 24.27 -3.70 -3.38
CA LEU A 476 25.49 -4.44 -3.73
C LEU A 476 25.48 -5.86 -3.14
N LEU A 477 25.06 -6.00 -1.87
CA LEU A 477 24.92 -7.30 -1.22
C LEU A 477 23.90 -8.18 -1.96
N ILE A 478 22.76 -7.60 -2.35
CA ILE A 478 21.74 -8.27 -3.17
C ILE A 478 22.32 -8.70 -4.53
N ALA A 479 23.17 -7.88 -5.15
CA ALA A 479 23.86 -8.23 -6.40
C ALA A 479 24.85 -9.39 -6.22
N TRP A 480 25.71 -9.37 -5.19
CA TRP A 480 26.60 -10.48 -4.86
C TRP A 480 25.83 -11.79 -4.60
N ILE A 481 24.79 -11.75 -3.75
CA ILE A 481 23.90 -12.89 -3.50
C ILE A 481 23.28 -13.40 -4.81
N GLY A 482 22.87 -12.50 -5.70
CA GLY A 482 22.36 -12.82 -7.03
C GLY A 482 23.36 -13.59 -7.90
N VAL A 483 24.63 -13.17 -7.92
CA VAL A 483 25.71 -13.85 -8.66
C VAL A 483 25.99 -15.26 -8.10
N TYR A 484 26.03 -15.42 -6.76
CA TYR A 484 26.16 -16.75 -6.15
C TYR A 484 24.95 -17.64 -6.50
N LEU A 485 23.73 -17.16 -6.31
CA LEU A 485 22.51 -17.93 -6.58
C LEU A 485 22.37 -18.32 -8.06
N PHE A 486 22.72 -17.43 -8.98
CA PHE A 486 22.76 -17.71 -10.43
C PHE A 486 23.74 -18.84 -10.77
N ASN A 487 24.91 -18.86 -10.13
CA ASN A 487 25.87 -19.94 -10.27
C ASN A 487 25.40 -21.26 -9.64
N VAL A 488 24.59 -21.24 -8.56
CA VAL A 488 23.91 -22.47 -8.09
C VAL A 488 22.91 -22.97 -9.12
N ILE A 489 22.06 -22.10 -9.67
CA ILE A 489 21.00 -22.46 -10.62
C ILE A 489 21.55 -23.07 -11.92
N ILE A 490 22.72 -22.60 -12.39
CA ILE A 490 23.42 -23.15 -13.57
C ILE A 490 24.20 -24.45 -13.25
N GLY A 491 24.30 -24.85 -11.97
CA GLY A 491 25.03 -26.04 -11.54
C GLY A 491 26.52 -25.81 -11.26
N ASN A 492 27.02 -24.57 -11.40
CA ASN A 492 28.40 -24.18 -11.13
C ASN A 492 28.78 -24.15 -9.63
N SER A 493 27.84 -24.38 -8.71
CA SER A 493 28.08 -24.33 -7.24
C SER A 493 29.31 -25.11 -6.75
N GLY A 494 29.66 -26.23 -7.39
CA GLY A 494 30.86 -27.00 -7.04
C GLY A 494 32.21 -26.36 -7.40
N LYS A 495 32.24 -25.25 -8.14
CA LYS A 495 33.49 -24.61 -8.61
C LYS A 495 34.22 -23.84 -7.53
N TRP A 496 33.51 -23.01 -6.74
CA TRP A 496 34.14 -22.27 -5.63
C TRP A 496 34.63 -23.18 -4.50
N GLY A 497 34.25 -24.46 -4.49
CA GLY A 497 34.81 -25.47 -3.58
C GLY A 497 36.14 -26.06 -4.05
N ARG A 498 36.75 -25.56 -5.13
CA ARG A 498 37.94 -26.16 -5.77
C ARG A 498 38.95 -25.14 -6.31
N CYS A 499 40.22 -25.51 -6.22
CA CYS A 499 41.34 -24.78 -6.82
C CYS A 499 41.47 -24.96 -8.36
N ASP A 500 40.64 -25.78 -9.02
CA ASP A 500 40.72 -26.12 -10.46
C ASP A 500 40.12 -25.07 -11.44
N ASN A 501 40.26 -23.77 -11.13
CA ASN A 501 39.57 -22.68 -11.86
C ASN A 501 40.48 -21.46 -12.11
N GLU A 502 40.15 -20.69 -13.16
CA GLU A 502 40.95 -19.56 -13.70
C GLU A 502 41.22 -18.41 -12.71
N TRP A 503 40.43 -18.28 -11.64
CA TRP A 503 40.58 -17.23 -10.62
C TRP A 503 41.42 -17.67 -9.40
N ASN A 504 41.86 -18.94 -9.36
CA ASN A 504 42.66 -19.45 -8.25
C ASN A 504 44.16 -19.39 -8.57
N ASP A 505 44.96 -19.13 -7.54
CA ASP A 505 46.42 -19.21 -7.60
C ASP A 505 46.89 -20.61 -7.14
N PRO A 506 47.56 -21.42 -8.00
CA PRO A 506 48.10 -22.73 -7.64
C PRO A 506 49.16 -22.74 -6.53
N ALA A 507 49.72 -21.59 -6.15
CA ALA A 507 50.70 -21.48 -5.07
C ALA A 507 50.08 -21.23 -3.68
N THR A 508 48.84 -20.72 -3.61
CA THR A 508 48.20 -20.28 -2.35
C THR A 508 46.81 -20.87 -2.07
N CYS A 509 46.15 -21.45 -3.07
CA CYS A 509 44.83 -22.07 -2.93
C CYS A 509 44.89 -23.47 -2.32
N PHE A 510 44.12 -23.74 -1.27
CA PHE A 510 43.93 -25.10 -0.74
C PHE A 510 42.48 -25.62 -0.81
N ASN A 511 42.35 -26.91 -1.10
CA ASN A 511 41.07 -27.62 -1.17
C ASN A 511 40.73 -28.24 0.20
N ILE A 512 39.73 -27.71 0.91
CA ILE A 512 39.32 -28.28 2.22
C ILE A 512 38.94 -29.77 2.13
N PRO A 513 38.15 -30.24 1.14
CA PRO A 513 37.82 -31.68 1.03
C PRO A 513 39.04 -32.58 0.80
N ALA A 514 40.15 -32.03 0.30
CA ALA A 514 41.39 -32.80 0.10
C ALA A 514 42.29 -32.83 1.35
N GLN A 515 42.06 -31.97 2.36
CA GLN A 515 42.82 -32.03 3.62
C GLN A 515 42.55 -33.31 4.43
N GLU A 516 41.42 -34.00 4.19
CA GLU A 516 41.13 -35.30 4.78
C GLU A 516 42.17 -36.37 4.36
N LEU A 517 42.77 -36.25 3.17
CA LEU A 517 43.88 -37.10 2.69
C LEU A 517 45.20 -36.90 3.47
N CYS A 518 45.30 -35.83 4.26
CA CYS A 518 46.41 -35.60 5.18
C CYS A 518 46.06 -35.89 6.65
N ARG A 519 44.85 -36.40 6.95
CA ARG A 519 44.43 -36.80 8.30
C ARG A 519 44.32 -38.32 8.45
N GLY A 520 45.48 -38.95 8.57
CA GLY A 520 45.61 -40.36 8.91
C GLY A 520 47.08 -40.72 9.16
N ASP A 521 47.32 -41.95 9.63
CA ASP A 521 48.67 -42.41 10.02
C ASP A 521 49.67 -42.43 8.85
N ASN A 522 49.18 -42.47 7.60
CA ASN A 522 49.97 -42.37 6.37
C ASN A 522 49.42 -41.25 5.46
N PRO A 523 49.90 -39.99 5.59
CA PRO A 523 49.49 -38.88 4.73
C PRO A 523 50.01 -39.03 3.30
N VAL A 524 49.24 -38.59 2.30
CA VAL A 524 49.63 -38.73 0.88
C VAL A 524 50.90 -37.94 0.57
N GLY A 525 51.98 -38.65 0.27
CA GLY A 525 53.29 -38.09 -0.07
C GLY A 525 54.21 -37.79 1.12
N TRP A 526 53.81 -38.09 2.36
CA TRP A 526 54.60 -37.80 3.57
C TRP A 526 55.36 -39.03 4.09
N ASN A 527 56.69 -38.96 4.13
CA ASN A 527 57.57 -40.04 4.60
C ASN A 527 58.32 -39.71 5.91
N SER A 528 58.00 -38.58 6.55
CA SER A 528 58.68 -38.05 7.74
C SER A 528 57.84 -38.26 9.00
N THR A 529 58.39 -37.90 10.17
CA THR A 529 57.59 -37.75 11.40
C THR A 529 56.39 -36.82 11.15
N LEU A 530 55.21 -37.19 11.64
CA LEU A 530 53.98 -36.40 11.51
C LEU A 530 54.13 -35.06 12.25
N PRO A 531 53.99 -33.90 11.57
CA PRO A 531 53.95 -32.59 12.22
C PRO A 531 52.53 -32.29 12.74
N GLU A 532 52.39 -31.25 13.57
CA GLU A 532 51.11 -30.89 14.22
C GLU A 532 50.00 -30.50 13.23
N LYS A 533 50.35 -30.00 12.04
CA LYS A 533 49.38 -29.54 11.03
C LYS A 533 49.94 -29.74 9.62
N LEU A 534 49.34 -30.66 8.85
CA LEU A 534 49.63 -30.88 7.43
C LEU A 534 48.60 -30.17 6.53
N ILE A 535 49.04 -29.71 5.36
CA ILE A 535 48.21 -29.02 4.36
C ILE A 535 48.34 -29.75 3.02
N TYR A 536 47.20 -30.09 2.40
CA TYR A 536 47.18 -30.70 1.07
C TYR A 536 47.25 -29.64 -0.04
N MET A 537 48.29 -29.69 -0.87
CA MET A 537 48.49 -28.83 -2.04
C MET A 537 49.12 -29.61 -3.19
N ASN A 538 48.71 -29.30 -4.43
CA ASN A 538 49.30 -29.80 -5.69
C ASN A 538 49.56 -31.32 -5.81
N GLY A 539 48.90 -32.15 -5.00
CA GLY A 539 49.01 -33.62 -5.01
C GLY A 539 49.69 -34.24 -3.77
N SER A 540 50.21 -33.43 -2.85
CA SER A 540 50.98 -33.86 -1.68
C SER A 540 50.57 -33.14 -0.39
N CYS A 541 50.84 -33.78 0.74
CA CYS A 541 50.81 -33.13 2.06
C CYS A 541 52.14 -32.40 2.32
N HIS A 542 52.05 -31.16 2.80
CA HIS A 542 53.18 -30.30 3.19
C HIS A 542 53.05 -29.86 4.66
N ASP A 543 54.12 -29.42 5.30
CA ASP A 543 54.05 -28.88 6.67
C ASP A 543 53.40 -27.49 6.63
N SER A 544 52.54 -27.17 7.61
CA SER A 544 52.03 -25.81 7.78
C SER A 544 53.14 -24.78 8.00
N LYS A 545 54.34 -25.21 8.45
CA LYS A 545 55.53 -24.36 8.64
C LYS A 545 56.17 -23.91 7.33
N ASP A 546 56.05 -24.69 6.26
CA ASP A 546 56.57 -24.32 4.93
C ASP A 546 55.91 -23.03 4.39
N PHE A 547 54.76 -22.63 4.97
CA PHE A 547 53.95 -21.49 4.56
C PHE A 547 53.82 -20.38 5.62
N GLU A 548 54.65 -20.34 6.67
CA GLU A 548 54.59 -19.27 7.70
C GLU A 548 54.70 -17.84 7.12
N ASN A 549 55.35 -17.68 5.97
CA ASN A 549 55.49 -16.40 5.25
C ASN A 549 54.45 -16.20 4.12
N VAL A 550 53.46 -17.09 3.96
CA VAL A 550 52.51 -17.09 2.83
C VAL A 550 51.06 -17.18 3.33
N THR A 551 50.25 -16.19 3.01
CA THR A 551 48.82 -16.16 3.37
C THR A 551 48.01 -17.14 2.51
N LEU A 552 47.90 -18.38 2.98
CA LEU A 552 47.08 -19.42 2.34
C LEU A 552 45.59 -19.09 2.43
N MET A 553 44.86 -19.33 1.34
CA MET A 553 43.42 -19.03 1.23
C MET A 553 42.62 -20.25 0.75
N SER A 554 41.36 -20.36 1.19
CA SER A 554 40.48 -21.42 0.70
C SER A 554 40.00 -21.15 -0.74
N ALA A 555 39.57 -22.18 -1.44
CA ALA A 555 38.98 -22.01 -2.78
C ALA A 555 37.75 -21.06 -2.79
N SER A 556 36.92 -21.05 -1.73
CA SER A 556 35.79 -20.11 -1.64
C SER A 556 36.25 -18.68 -1.33
N GLU A 557 37.37 -18.53 -0.61
CA GLU A 557 38.00 -17.25 -0.30
C GLU A 557 38.62 -16.61 -1.55
N GLN A 558 39.34 -17.40 -2.35
CA GLN A 558 39.85 -16.95 -3.65
C GLN A 558 38.72 -16.70 -4.65
N TYR A 559 37.62 -17.46 -4.62
CA TYR A 559 36.45 -17.14 -5.43
C TYR A 559 35.82 -15.78 -5.04
N PHE A 560 35.63 -15.51 -3.75
CA PHE A 560 35.10 -14.22 -3.31
C PHE A 560 36.05 -13.08 -3.67
N THR A 561 37.33 -13.18 -3.32
CA THR A 561 38.34 -12.13 -3.53
C THR A 561 38.64 -11.92 -5.02
N ASN A 562 38.98 -12.96 -5.78
CA ASN A 562 39.50 -12.84 -7.14
C ASN A 562 38.41 -12.87 -8.22
N SER A 563 37.21 -13.42 -7.93
CA SER A 563 36.12 -13.51 -8.90
C SER A 563 35.00 -12.50 -8.63
N ILE A 564 34.49 -12.45 -7.39
CA ILE A 564 33.32 -11.62 -7.02
C ILE A 564 33.70 -10.16 -6.69
N VAL A 565 34.77 -9.93 -5.93
CA VAL A 565 35.18 -8.60 -5.49
C VAL A 565 36.14 -7.94 -6.49
N ARG A 566 37.30 -8.58 -6.74
CA ARG A 566 38.43 -8.04 -7.53
C ARG A 566 39.00 -6.74 -6.93
N PRO A 567 39.51 -6.77 -5.68
CA PRO A 567 39.95 -5.56 -4.99
C PRO A 567 41.06 -4.83 -5.75
N SER A 568 40.91 -3.52 -5.91
CA SER A 568 41.99 -2.63 -6.34
C SER A 568 43.07 -2.49 -5.25
N THR A 569 44.15 -1.76 -5.55
CA THR A 569 45.18 -1.37 -4.56
C THR A 569 44.67 -0.36 -3.53
N THR A 570 43.86 0.61 -3.97
CA THR A 570 43.39 1.72 -3.14
C THR A 570 41.95 2.11 -3.50
N LEU A 571 41.23 2.76 -2.56
CA LEU A 571 39.89 3.37 -2.76
C LEU A 571 39.77 4.24 -4.04
N THR A 572 40.84 4.93 -4.41
CA THR A 572 40.92 5.83 -5.56
C THR A 572 41.02 5.13 -6.91
N ASP A 573 41.38 3.84 -6.92
CA ASP A 573 41.91 3.17 -8.10
C ASP A 573 40.77 2.46 -8.85
N ILE A 574 39.82 3.28 -9.31
CA ILE A 574 38.58 2.88 -9.99
C ILE A 574 38.91 2.48 -11.44
N ASN A 575 39.59 1.35 -11.59
CA ASN A 575 40.19 0.90 -12.85
C ASN A 575 39.17 0.23 -13.79
N THR A 576 38.55 -0.87 -13.37
CA THR A 576 37.59 -1.62 -14.17
C THR A 576 36.26 -1.83 -13.44
N LEU A 577 35.24 -2.24 -14.21
CA LEU A 577 33.88 -2.48 -13.74
C LEU A 577 33.59 -3.98 -13.79
N ASN A 578 33.16 -4.52 -12.65
CA ASN A 578 32.86 -5.93 -12.47
C ASN A 578 31.49 -6.26 -13.10
N PHE A 579 31.49 -6.48 -14.42
CA PHE A 579 30.29 -6.70 -15.22
C PHE A 579 29.30 -7.73 -14.65
N PRO A 580 29.71 -8.91 -14.12
CA PRO A 580 28.81 -9.82 -13.41
C PRO A 580 28.01 -9.18 -12.27
N VAL A 581 28.68 -8.41 -11.40
CA VAL A 581 28.04 -7.73 -10.25
C VAL A 581 27.19 -6.56 -10.72
N PHE A 582 27.67 -5.77 -11.68
CA PHE A 582 26.92 -4.67 -12.28
C PHE A 582 25.61 -5.14 -12.93
N ILE A 583 25.63 -6.22 -13.71
CA ILE A 583 24.43 -6.80 -14.35
C ILE A 583 23.46 -7.31 -13.29
N ALA A 584 23.94 -7.97 -12.23
CA ALA A 584 23.10 -8.40 -11.11
C ALA A 584 22.45 -7.21 -10.38
N MET A 585 23.18 -6.11 -10.19
CA MET A 585 22.66 -4.88 -9.58
C MET A 585 21.60 -4.21 -10.47
N VAL A 586 21.79 -4.15 -11.79
CA VAL A 586 20.79 -3.65 -12.75
C VAL A 586 19.50 -4.48 -12.68
N ILE A 587 19.61 -5.81 -12.63
CA ILE A 587 18.45 -6.70 -12.50
C ILE A 587 17.73 -6.46 -11.16
N ALA A 588 18.47 -6.31 -10.06
CA ALA A 588 17.90 -6.04 -8.74
C ALA A 588 17.12 -4.71 -8.71
N TRP A 589 17.68 -3.62 -9.27
CA TRP A 589 16.96 -2.34 -9.39
C TRP A 589 15.69 -2.43 -10.25
N ILE A 590 15.72 -3.16 -11.37
CA ILE A 590 14.53 -3.38 -12.22
C ILE A 590 13.44 -4.12 -11.44
N LEU A 591 13.79 -5.17 -10.70
CA LEU A 591 12.84 -5.89 -9.84
C LEU A 591 12.26 -5.00 -8.73
N THR A 592 13.10 -4.17 -8.10
CA THR A 592 12.68 -3.18 -7.08
C THR A 592 11.65 -2.20 -7.64
N VAL A 593 11.91 -1.58 -8.79
CA VAL A 593 10.99 -0.66 -9.46
C VAL A 593 9.64 -1.33 -9.78
N LEU A 594 9.67 -2.55 -10.35
CA LEU A 594 8.47 -3.32 -10.71
C LEU A 594 7.60 -3.68 -9.50
N CYS A 595 8.21 -3.93 -8.34
CA CYS A 595 7.49 -4.20 -7.10
C CYS A 595 6.88 -2.92 -6.50
N ILE A 596 7.67 -1.84 -6.40
CA ILE A 596 7.27 -0.59 -5.74
C ILE A 596 6.23 0.20 -6.59
N GLN A 597 6.15 -0.03 -7.91
CA GLN A 597 5.13 0.54 -8.80
C GLN A 597 3.69 0.32 -8.27
N LYS A 598 3.41 -0.84 -7.64
CA LYS A 598 2.10 -1.17 -7.05
C LYS A 598 1.96 -0.72 -5.57
N GLY A 599 3.05 -0.24 -4.99
CA GLY A 599 3.17 0.34 -3.65
C GLY A 599 2.92 -0.63 -2.49
N MET A 600 2.84 -0.09 -1.27
CA MET A 600 2.71 -0.87 -0.02
C MET A 600 1.67 -2.00 0.00
N LYS A 601 0.58 -1.94 -0.78
CA LYS A 601 -0.40 -3.05 -0.90
C LYS A 601 0.12 -4.27 -1.64
N PHE A 602 1.15 -4.10 -2.48
CA PHE A 602 1.88 -5.20 -3.10
C PHE A 602 3.05 -5.63 -2.21
N ILE A 603 3.78 -4.69 -1.60
CA ILE A 603 4.88 -4.99 -0.66
C ILE A 603 4.37 -5.87 0.49
N GLY A 604 3.29 -5.48 1.20
CA GLY A 604 2.71 -6.30 2.27
C GLY A 604 2.11 -7.65 1.83
N LYS A 605 1.84 -7.83 0.54
CA LYS A 605 1.49 -9.15 -0.02
C LYS A 605 2.72 -9.99 -0.36
N LEU A 606 3.78 -9.35 -0.85
CA LEU A 606 5.06 -9.98 -1.11
C LEU A 606 5.76 -10.41 0.19
N SER A 607 5.57 -9.66 1.30
CA SER A 607 6.08 -9.99 2.63
C SER A 607 5.64 -11.38 3.15
N TYR A 608 4.48 -11.90 2.73
CA TYR A 608 4.09 -13.28 3.05
C TYR A 608 5.05 -14.33 2.47
N ALA A 609 5.71 -14.04 1.34
CA ALA A 609 6.75 -14.90 0.79
C ALA A 609 8.13 -14.50 1.32
N THR A 610 8.50 -13.21 1.19
CA THR A 610 9.87 -12.77 1.48
C THR A 610 10.26 -12.79 2.95
N VAL A 611 9.30 -12.77 3.89
CA VAL A 611 9.59 -12.92 5.33
C VAL A 611 9.40 -14.36 5.80
N VAL A 612 8.28 -15.01 5.47
CA VAL A 612 7.98 -16.34 6.01
C VAL A 612 8.91 -17.43 5.46
N LEU A 613 9.34 -17.34 4.19
CA LEU A 613 10.24 -18.33 3.62
C LEU A 613 11.63 -18.33 4.29
N PRO A 614 12.29 -17.18 4.57
CA PRO A 614 13.49 -17.16 5.40
C PRO A 614 13.36 -17.82 6.78
N TYR A 615 12.26 -17.63 7.51
CA TYR A 615 12.05 -18.35 8.78
C TYR A 615 11.94 -19.87 8.58
N VAL A 616 11.28 -20.33 7.52
CA VAL A 616 11.22 -21.76 7.18
C VAL A 616 12.61 -22.29 6.79
N ILE A 617 13.36 -21.54 5.98
CA ILE A 617 14.69 -21.95 5.49
C ILE A 617 15.72 -21.97 6.62
N ILE A 618 15.75 -20.97 7.51
CA ILE A 618 16.72 -20.97 8.62
C ILE A 618 16.43 -22.10 9.62
N ILE A 619 15.16 -22.51 9.79
CA ILE A 619 14.81 -23.71 10.57
C ILE A 619 15.32 -24.98 9.88
N ILE A 620 15.20 -25.11 8.55
CA ILE A 620 15.77 -26.23 7.79
C ILE A 620 17.30 -26.26 7.91
N LEU A 621 17.96 -25.10 7.78
CA LEU A 621 19.42 -24.96 7.93
C LEU A 621 19.88 -25.23 9.36
N PHE A 622 19.12 -24.83 10.39
CA PHE A 622 19.40 -25.16 11.79
C PHE A 622 19.27 -26.66 12.06
N VAL A 623 18.16 -27.28 11.63
CA VAL A 623 17.96 -28.74 11.74
C VAL A 623 19.05 -29.49 11.00
N ARG A 624 19.51 -28.99 9.84
CA ARG A 624 20.69 -29.58 9.18
C ARG A 624 21.96 -29.37 10.00
N GLY A 625 22.23 -28.15 10.44
CA GLY A 625 23.41 -27.77 11.22
C GLY A 625 23.62 -28.66 12.45
N ILE A 626 22.59 -28.90 13.26
CA ILE A 626 22.68 -29.74 14.46
C ILE A 626 22.86 -31.24 14.17
N THR A 627 22.71 -31.69 12.92
CA THR A 627 23.00 -33.06 12.47
C THR A 627 24.39 -33.23 11.85
N LEU A 628 25.22 -32.18 11.89
CA LEU A 628 26.61 -32.22 11.47
C LEU A 628 27.53 -32.55 12.65
N ASP A 629 28.57 -33.36 12.40
CA ASP A 629 29.57 -33.67 13.42
C ASP A 629 30.41 -32.42 13.75
N GLY A 630 30.72 -32.18 15.03
CA GLY A 630 31.33 -30.94 15.53
C GLY A 630 30.35 -29.77 15.77
N ALA A 631 29.08 -29.87 15.35
CA ALA A 631 28.08 -28.81 15.57
C ALA A 631 27.84 -28.50 17.06
N ALA A 632 28.02 -29.48 17.94
CA ALA A 632 27.91 -29.33 19.38
C ALA A 632 28.93 -28.32 19.95
N ASP A 633 30.13 -28.21 19.38
CA ASP A 633 31.19 -27.37 19.92
C ASP A 633 31.00 -25.90 19.51
N GLY A 634 30.51 -25.66 18.30
CA GLY A 634 30.03 -24.34 17.89
C GLY A 634 28.81 -23.88 18.71
N LEU A 635 27.83 -24.76 18.95
CA LEU A 635 26.69 -24.43 19.82
C LEU A 635 27.09 -24.20 21.28
N ARG A 636 28.06 -24.96 21.82
CA ARG A 636 28.66 -24.69 23.14
C ARG A 636 29.30 -23.31 23.18
N PHE A 637 30.06 -22.92 22.14
CA PHE A 637 30.64 -21.59 22.05
C PHE A 637 29.56 -20.49 22.07
N PHE A 638 28.47 -20.66 21.31
CA PHE A 638 27.41 -19.66 21.23
C PHE A 638 26.51 -19.56 22.47
N LEU A 639 26.20 -20.69 23.13
CA LEU A 639 25.14 -20.76 24.16
C LEU A 639 25.64 -21.11 25.57
N ALA A 640 26.82 -21.70 25.72
CA ALA A 640 27.33 -22.18 27.02
C ALA A 640 28.64 -21.49 27.45
N GLN A 641 29.49 -21.09 26.50
CA GLN A 641 30.69 -20.31 26.80
C GLN A 641 30.27 -18.87 27.14
N THR A 642 30.55 -18.48 28.39
CA THR A 642 30.23 -17.18 28.98
C THR A 642 31.53 -16.51 29.44
N ASP A 643 31.87 -15.36 28.86
CA ASP A 643 32.84 -14.46 29.49
C ASP A 643 32.09 -13.31 30.17
N PHE A 644 31.79 -13.47 31.45
CA PHE A 644 31.10 -12.45 32.24
C PHE A 644 31.94 -11.16 32.42
N ASN A 645 33.26 -11.20 32.22
CA ASN A 645 34.10 -10.01 32.32
C ASN A 645 33.79 -9.02 31.18
N LYS A 646 33.41 -9.51 30.00
CA LYS A 646 32.96 -8.68 28.86
C LYS A 646 31.74 -7.83 29.20
N LEU A 647 30.87 -8.26 30.13
CA LEU A 647 29.71 -7.47 30.56
C LEU A 647 30.07 -6.19 31.32
N LEU A 648 31.28 -6.11 31.89
CA LEU A 648 31.81 -4.91 32.53
C LEU A 648 32.36 -3.90 31.51
N ASN A 649 32.66 -4.33 30.29
CA ASN A 649 33.15 -3.46 29.24
C ASN A 649 32.00 -2.74 28.54
N TYR A 650 32.08 -1.41 28.48
CA TYR A 650 31.07 -0.58 27.79
C TYR A 650 30.92 -0.96 26.30
N GLU A 651 32.00 -1.44 25.66
CA GLU A 651 32.04 -1.89 24.27
C GLU A 651 31.02 -3.01 23.97
N THR A 652 30.78 -3.90 24.92
CA THR A 652 29.81 -4.99 24.77
C THR A 652 28.37 -4.48 24.83
N TRP A 653 28.11 -3.43 25.61
CA TRP A 653 26.80 -2.76 25.65
C TRP A 653 26.57 -1.88 24.40
N THR A 654 27.59 -1.16 23.93
CA THR A 654 27.48 -0.38 22.69
C THR A 654 27.33 -1.31 21.48
N ALA A 655 28.09 -2.40 21.38
CA ALA A 655 27.93 -3.38 20.32
C ALA A 655 26.53 -4.01 20.30
N ALA A 656 25.98 -4.38 21.47
CA ALA A 656 24.65 -4.97 21.58
C ALA A 656 23.54 -4.02 21.11
N LEU A 657 23.60 -2.76 21.52
CA LEU A 657 22.58 -1.77 21.18
C LEU A 657 22.77 -1.18 19.77
N THR A 658 24.01 -0.98 19.30
CA THR A 658 24.27 -0.71 17.88
C THR A 658 23.71 -1.84 17.02
N GLN A 659 23.93 -3.11 17.39
CA GLN A 659 23.34 -4.24 16.66
C GLN A 659 21.81 -4.19 16.67
N LEU A 660 21.17 -3.91 17.81
CA LEU A 660 19.71 -3.79 17.92
C LEU A 660 19.14 -2.68 17.02
N CYS A 661 19.75 -1.48 17.01
CA CYS A 661 19.30 -0.36 16.18
C CYS A 661 19.41 -0.68 14.68
N PHE A 662 20.53 -1.27 14.26
CA PHE A 662 20.75 -1.71 12.88
C PHE A 662 19.79 -2.86 12.48
N SER A 663 19.51 -3.80 13.38
CA SER A 663 18.58 -4.91 13.12
C SER A 663 17.16 -4.38 12.90
N LEU A 664 16.66 -3.57 13.84
CA LEU A 664 15.28 -3.09 13.81
C LEU A 664 15.02 -2.00 12.75
N GLY A 665 16.04 -1.34 12.22
CA GLY A 665 15.91 -0.15 11.37
C GLY A 665 15.49 1.10 12.16
N LEU A 666 15.83 1.18 13.44
CA LEU A 666 15.40 2.26 14.34
C LEU A 666 16.05 3.59 13.97
N GLY A 667 15.25 4.66 13.93
CA GLY A 667 15.71 5.98 13.51
C GLY A 667 15.82 6.16 11.99
N PHE A 668 15.65 5.11 11.18
CA PHE A 668 15.57 5.24 9.73
C PHE A 668 14.22 5.87 9.32
N ALA A 669 13.22 5.85 10.21
CA ALA A 669 11.84 6.32 10.01
C ALA A 669 10.96 5.48 9.05
N GLY A 670 11.51 4.42 8.44
CA GLY A 670 10.76 3.45 7.64
C GLY A 670 9.63 2.75 8.40
N LEU A 671 9.84 2.40 9.67
CA LEU A 671 8.78 1.84 10.53
C LEU A 671 7.63 2.84 10.72
N MET A 672 7.96 4.13 10.93
CA MET A 672 6.98 5.22 10.97
C MET A 672 6.25 5.42 9.62
N ASN A 673 6.94 5.34 8.46
CA ASN A 673 6.27 5.41 7.17
C ASN A 673 5.31 4.22 6.94
N ILE A 674 5.69 2.98 7.27
CA ILE A 674 4.80 1.81 7.17
C ILE A 674 3.57 2.01 8.09
N ALA A 675 3.78 2.40 9.35
CA ALA A 675 2.69 2.60 10.31
C ALA A 675 1.70 3.69 9.89
N SER A 676 2.13 4.68 9.11
CA SER A 676 1.25 5.73 8.58
C SER A 676 0.22 5.27 7.53
N TYR A 677 0.22 3.99 7.14
CA TYR A 677 -0.85 3.36 6.35
C TYR A 677 -1.94 2.67 7.22
N ASN A 678 -1.77 2.57 8.54
CA ASN A 678 -2.68 1.83 9.42
C ASN A 678 -4.02 2.54 9.69
N GLY A 679 -5.02 1.75 10.12
CA GLY A 679 -6.26 2.29 10.66
C GLY A 679 -6.02 3.00 11.99
N LYS A 680 -6.70 4.14 12.27
CA LYS A 680 -6.44 4.93 13.50
C LYS A 680 -6.51 4.08 14.79
N ARG A 681 -7.52 3.20 14.91
CA ARG A 681 -7.69 2.29 16.06
C ARG A 681 -7.03 0.91 15.89
N HIS A 682 -5.97 0.81 15.08
CA HIS A 682 -5.18 -0.43 14.96
C HIS A 682 -4.22 -0.57 16.15
N ASN A 683 -4.04 -1.79 16.67
CA ASN A 683 -3.21 -2.00 17.86
C ASN A 683 -1.73 -2.11 17.50
N CYS A 684 -1.11 -0.96 17.24
CA CYS A 684 0.32 -0.87 16.95
C CYS A 684 1.22 -1.26 18.13
N TYR A 685 0.75 -1.15 19.38
CA TYR A 685 1.50 -1.58 20.57
C TYR A 685 1.78 -3.09 20.57
N ARG A 686 0.74 -3.89 20.32
CA ARG A 686 0.84 -5.34 20.16
C ARG A 686 1.81 -5.72 19.03
N ASP A 687 1.77 -4.97 17.94
CA ASP A 687 2.57 -5.27 16.75
C ASP A 687 4.04 -4.86 16.93
N ALA A 688 4.33 -3.86 17.76
CA ALA A 688 5.69 -3.55 18.22
C ALA A 688 6.29 -4.71 19.04
N ILE A 689 5.51 -5.33 19.93
CA ILE A 689 5.94 -6.52 20.67
C ILE A 689 6.25 -7.68 19.72
N PHE A 690 5.37 -7.95 18.75
CA PHE A 690 5.61 -9.01 17.75
C PHE A 690 6.84 -8.73 16.88
N LEU A 691 7.13 -7.47 16.53
CA LEU A 691 8.34 -7.12 15.77
C LEU A 691 9.62 -7.43 16.56
N ILE A 692 9.68 -7.01 17.82
CA ILE A 692 10.84 -7.24 18.71
C ILE A 692 11.07 -8.74 18.95
N VAL A 693 9.99 -9.50 19.19
CA VAL A 693 10.08 -10.96 19.34
C VAL A 693 10.51 -11.62 18.04
N GLY A 694 10.02 -11.15 16.89
CA GLY A 694 10.43 -11.59 15.55
C GLY A 694 11.94 -11.43 15.32
N ASP A 695 12.45 -10.19 15.35
CA ASP A 695 13.87 -9.86 15.20
C ASP A 695 14.76 -10.68 16.14
N THR A 696 14.43 -10.68 17.44
CA THR A 696 15.16 -11.44 18.46
C THR A 696 15.18 -12.95 18.14
N SER A 697 14.04 -13.52 17.71
CA SER A 697 13.96 -14.94 17.37
C SER A 697 14.76 -15.31 16.12
N MET A 698 14.79 -14.45 15.09
CA MET A 698 15.63 -14.66 13.91
C MET A 698 17.11 -14.57 14.25
N SER A 699 17.51 -13.58 15.07
CA SER A 699 18.88 -13.43 15.55
C SER A 699 19.36 -14.66 16.34
N LEU A 700 18.52 -15.21 17.23
CA LEU A 700 18.85 -16.40 18.03
C LEU A 700 18.89 -17.70 17.20
N ILE A 701 17.88 -17.94 16.35
CA ILE A 701 17.81 -19.16 15.51
C ILE A 701 18.88 -19.09 14.40
N GLY A 702 19.08 -17.91 13.81
CA GLY A 702 20.15 -17.60 12.86
C GLY A 702 21.51 -17.86 13.48
N GLY A 703 21.80 -17.26 14.64
CA GLY A 703 23.03 -17.54 15.40
C GLY A 703 23.25 -19.02 15.68
N ALA A 704 22.23 -19.75 16.12
CA ALA A 704 22.36 -21.19 16.37
C ALA A 704 22.63 -22.00 15.08
N ALA A 705 22.03 -21.63 13.94
CA ALA A 705 22.29 -22.24 12.63
C ALA A 705 23.72 -21.92 12.12
N VAL A 706 24.19 -20.69 12.33
CA VAL A 706 25.53 -20.23 11.99
C VAL A 706 26.56 -20.99 12.80
N PHE A 707 26.47 -20.96 14.13
CA PHE A 707 27.47 -21.59 14.99
C PHE A 707 27.47 -23.11 14.92
N SER A 708 26.33 -23.79 14.71
CA SER A 708 26.34 -25.23 14.42
C SER A 708 27.06 -25.57 13.11
N THR A 709 26.84 -24.77 12.05
CA THR A 709 27.53 -24.92 10.76
C THR A 709 29.03 -24.62 10.87
N LEU A 710 29.42 -23.58 11.64
CA LEU A 710 30.82 -23.25 11.91
C LEU A 710 31.51 -24.27 12.81
N GLY A 711 30.82 -24.90 13.77
CA GLY A 711 31.38 -25.98 14.59
C GLY A 711 31.79 -27.19 13.75
N PHE A 712 30.95 -27.56 12.76
CA PHE A 712 31.30 -28.54 11.74
C PHE A 712 32.50 -28.09 10.89
N LEU A 713 32.52 -26.85 10.39
CA LEU A 713 33.64 -26.34 9.60
C LEU A 713 34.95 -26.30 10.39
N ALA A 714 34.92 -25.95 11.68
CA ALA A 714 36.07 -25.95 12.57
C ALA A 714 36.63 -27.37 12.75
N LYS A 715 35.75 -28.35 13.03
CA LYS A 715 36.14 -29.77 13.11
C LYS A 715 36.73 -30.27 11.79
N GLN A 716 36.13 -29.90 10.65
CA GLN A 716 36.62 -30.31 9.34
C GLN A 716 37.89 -29.59 8.89
N ARG A 717 38.18 -28.39 9.38
CA ARG A 717 39.48 -27.71 9.19
C ARG A 717 40.53 -28.11 10.25
N GLY A 718 40.15 -28.79 11.33
CA GLY A 718 41.06 -29.20 12.41
C GLY A 718 41.55 -28.03 13.24
N VAL A 719 40.69 -27.02 13.45
CA VAL A 719 41.01 -25.72 14.05
C VAL A 719 39.99 -25.35 15.12
N SER A 720 40.28 -24.31 15.90
CA SER A 720 39.33 -23.74 16.85
C SER A 720 38.13 -23.10 16.13
N VAL A 721 36.96 -23.04 16.78
CA VAL A 721 35.79 -22.32 16.23
C VAL A 721 36.13 -20.84 15.98
N SER A 722 37.00 -20.26 16.81
CA SER A 722 37.57 -18.92 16.67
C SER A 722 38.33 -18.66 15.35
N GLU A 723 38.95 -19.67 14.75
CA GLU A 723 39.65 -19.54 13.46
C GLU A 723 38.73 -19.59 12.23
N VAL A 724 37.45 -19.96 12.41
CA VAL A 724 36.46 -20.02 11.30
C VAL A 724 35.34 -18.98 11.41
N VAL A 725 35.25 -18.25 12.53
CA VAL A 725 34.35 -17.09 12.66
C VAL A 725 34.98 -15.90 11.95
N ALA A 726 34.77 -15.82 10.63
CA ALA A 726 35.06 -14.61 9.86
C ALA A 726 34.10 -13.48 10.24
N SER A 727 34.55 -12.23 10.11
CA SER A 727 33.73 -11.04 10.37
C SER A 727 33.08 -10.48 9.10
N GLY A 728 31.87 -9.94 9.23
CA GLY A 728 31.19 -9.22 8.14
C GLY A 728 30.81 -10.12 6.95
N PRO A 729 30.87 -9.62 5.70
CA PRO A 729 30.45 -10.37 4.51
C PRO A 729 31.19 -11.71 4.32
N ALA A 730 32.46 -11.80 4.73
CA ALA A 730 33.27 -13.02 4.58
C ALA A 730 32.65 -14.24 5.29
N LEU A 731 31.89 -14.05 6.37
CA LEU A 731 31.14 -15.14 7.00
C LEU A 731 30.15 -15.79 6.03
N ALA A 732 29.41 -14.99 5.27
CA ALA A 732 28.36 -15.45 4.36
C ALA A 732 28.88 -15.83 2.96
N PHE A 733 29.95 -15.21 2.47
CA PHE A 733 30.48 -15.45 1.12
C PHE A 733 31.73 -16.34 1.06
N VAL A 734 32.37 -16.65 2.19
CA VAL A 734 33.53 -17.57 2.27
C VAL A 734 33.26 -18.75 3.20
N ALA A 735 33.06 -18.51 4.49
CA ALA A 735 32.95 -19.60 5.48
C ALA A 735 31.71 -20.48 5.26
N TYR A 736 30.56 -19.88 4.94
CA TYR A 736 29.33 -20.63 4.62
C TYR A 736 29.45 -21.49 3.34
N PRO A 737 29.89 -20.95 2.18
CA PRO A 737 30.17 -21.75 0.99
C PRO A 737 31.16 -22.89 1.21
N ASP A 738 32.24 -22.65 1.97
CA ASP A 738 33.18 -23.70 2.37
C ASP A 738 32.48 -24.82 3.14
N ALA A 739 31.69 -24.48 4.17
CA ALA A 739 30.95 -25.48 4.94
C ALA A 739 29.94 -26.26 4.07
N MET A 740 29.24 -25.58 3.15
CA MET A 740 28.23 -26.19 2.29
C MET A 740 28.82 -27.15 1.25
N ASN A 741 30.03 -26.86 0.74
CA ASN A 741 30.75 -27.76 -0.16
C ASN A 741 31.18 -29.09 0.49
N GLN A 742 31.24 -29.13 1.83
CA GLN A 742 31.55 -30.32 2.61
C GLN A 742 30.29 -31.09 3.07
N MET A 743 29.08 -30.55 2.80
CA MET A 743 27.83 -31.26 3.10
C MET A 743 27.42 -32.17 1.92
N PRO A 744 26.82 -33.35 2.17
CA PRO A 744 26.16 -34.11 1.11
C PRO A 744 25.07 -33.25 0.44
N ILE A 745 25.06 -33.27 -0.90
CA ILE A 745 24.22 -32.43 -1.76
C ILE A 745 24.52 -30.91 -1.61
N PRO A 746 25.75 -30.42 -1.89
CA PRO A 746 26.15 -29.02 -1.68
C PRO A 746 25.22 -27.98 -2.32
N TRP A 747 24.75 -28.26 -3.54
CA TRP A 747 23.91 -27.35 -4.32
C TRP A 747 22.59 -27.00 -3.61
N LEU A 748 22.02 -27.94 -2.84
CA LEU A 748 20.74 -27.73 -2.15
C LEU A 748 20.91 -26.74 -0.99
N TRP A 749 21.94 -26.93 -0.16
CA TRP A 749 22.24 -26.05 0.96
C TRP A 749 22.65 -24.65 0.48
N SER A 750 23.46 -24.61 -0.59
CA SER A 750 23.86 -23.36 -1.26
C SER A 750 22.66 -22.61 -1.82
N PHE A 751 21.74 -23.31 -2.52
CA PHE A 751 20.52 -22.71 -3.06
C PHE A 751 19.65 -22.15 -1.92
N LEU A 752 19.36 -22.95 -0.90
CA LEU A 752 18.52 -22.54 0.23
C LEU A 752 19.10 -21.30 0.93
N PHE A 753 20.39 -21.30 1.22
CA PHE A 753 21.05 -20.19 1.91
C PHE A 753 21.08 -18.90 1.08
N PHE A 754 21.57 -18.93 -0.17
CA PHE A 754 21.59 -17.72 -0.99
C PHE A 754 20.18 -17.25 -1.38
N PHE A 755 19.21 -18.14 -1.54
CA PHE A 755 17.80 -17.76 -1.72
C PHE A 755 17.20 -17.11 -0.46
N MET A 756 17.49 -17.63 0.73
CA MET A 756 17.11 -17.00 2.01
C MET A 756 17.72 -15.59 2.14
N LEU A 757 19.02 -15.44 1.89
CA LEU A 757 19.68 -14.13 1.94
C LEU A 757 19.06 -13.17 0.90
N LEU A 758 18.74 -13.65 -0.31
CA LEU A 758 18.12 -12.83 -1.35
C LEU A 758 16.73 -12.32 -0.92
N LEU A 759 15.91 -13.18 -0.33
CA LEU A 759 14.57 -12.81 0.14
C LEU A 759 14.63 -11.80 1.30
N LEU A 760 15.56 -11.98 2.25
CA LEU A 760 15.79 -11.05 3.36
C LEU A 760 16.31 -9.69 2.86
N GLY A 761 17.32 -9.67 2.00
CA GLY A 761 17.86 -8.44 1.43
C GLY A 761 16.78 -7.68 0.63
N PHE A 762 16.09 -8.37 -0.25
CA PHE A 762 15.06 -7.76 -1.09
C PHE A 762 13.83 -7.29 -0.28
N SER A 763 13.50 -7.89 0.87
CA SER A 763 12.39 -7.40 1.70
C SER A 763 12.67 -6.05 2.35
N SER A 764 13.90 -5.81 2.83
CA SER A 764 14.25 -4.55 3.49
C SER A 764 14.44 -3.43 2.45
N GLU A 765 15.06 -3.76 1.32
CA GLU A 765 15.33 -2.84 0.20
C GLU A 765 14.05 -2.20 -0.36
N LEU A 766 13.00 -3.02 -0.56
CA LEU A 766 11.69 -2.54 -1.03
C LEU A 766 11.06 -1.50 -0.10
N VAL A 767 11.32 -1.58 1.20
CA VAL A 767 10.80 -0.64 2.20
C VAL A 767 11.61 0.66 2.20
N MET A 768 12.94 0.57 2.20
CA MET A 768 13.81 1.75 2.21
C MET A 768 13.59 2.65 0.98
N VAL A 769 13.42 2.06 -0.19
CA VAL A 769 13.13 2.81 -1.43
C VAL A 769 11.68 3.34 -1.45
N GLU A 770 10.69 2.57 -0.97
CA GLU A 770 9.29 3.04 -0.85
C GLU A 770 9.14 4.17 0.17
N GLU A 771 9.97 4.24 1.22
CA GLU A 771 10.00 5.38 2.15
C GLU A 771 10.37 6.68 1.45
N MET A 772 11.53 6.73 0.78
CA MET A 772 11.97 7.94 0.08
C MET A 772 10.96 8.35 -1.02
N CYS A 773 10.38 7.37 -1.72
CA CYS A 773 9.28 7.60 -2.65
C CYS A 773 8.01 8.16 -1.97
N SER A 774 7.70 7.73 -0.75
CA SER A 774 6.55 8.19 0.03
C SER A 774 6.73 9.64 0.51
N CYS A 775 7.93 9.98 1.00
CA CYS A 775 8.28 11.35 1.40
C CYS A 775 8.17 12.34 0.23
N LEU A 776 8.65 11.95 -0.96
CA LEU A 776 8.54 12.75 -2.17
C LEU A 776 7.10 12.84 -2.71
N CYS A 777 6.33 11.75 -2.69
CA CYS A 777 4.92 11.77 -3.10
C CYS A 777 4.01 12.57 -2.15
N ASP A 778 4.29 12.60 -0.85
CA ASP A 778 3.55 13.45 0.10
C ASP A 778 3.97 14.94 -0.01
N ARG A 779 5.21 15.24 -0.44
CA ARG A 779 5.68 16.62 -0.71
C ARG A 779 5.22 17.18 -2.05
N PHE A 780 5.16 16.36 -3.08
CA PHE A 780 4.83 16.79 -4.44
C PHE A 780 3.61 16.00 -4.94
N PRO A 781 2.37 16.54 -4.82
CA PRO A 781 1.16 15.83 -5.20
C PRO A 781 1.13 15.34 -6.67
N TRP A 782 1.83 16.02 -7.58
CA TRP A 782 1.96 15.58 -8.97
C TRP A 782 2.76 14.25 -9.12
N LEU A 783 3.75 14.01 -8.24
CA LEU A 783 4.45 12.72 -8.16
C LEU A 783 3.54 11.62 -7.61
N ARG A 784 2.56 11.95 -6.76
CA ARG A 784 1.58 10.98 -6.23
C ARG A 784 0.62 10.48 -7.30
N GLU A 785 0.22 11.33 -8.24
CA GLU A 785 -0.54 10.89 -9.42
C GLU A 785 0.31 10.04 -10.36
N ARG A 786 1.59 10.43 -10.55
CA ARG A 786 2.54 9.77 -11.46
C ARG A 786 3.60 8.95 -10.71
N LYS A 787 3.19 8.10 -9.75
CA LYS A 787 4.11 7.41 -8.82
C LYS A 787 5.30 6.72 -9.52
N ILE A 788 5.11 6.15 -10.70
CA ILE A 788 6.19 5.50 -11.46
C ILE A 788 7.37 6.45 -11.76
N ILE A 789 7.14 7.76 -11.91
CA ILE A 789 8.18 8.78 -12.10
C ILE A 789 8.96 8.99 -10.79
N ALA A 790 8.29 9.02 -9.64
CA ALA A 790 8.96 9.09 -8.33
C ALA A 790 9.85 7.86 -8.10
N VAL A 791 9.30 6.67 -8.32
CA VAL A 791 10.00 5.39 -8.11
C VAL A 791 11.18 5.26 -9.08
N GLY A 792 11.00 5.55 -10.36
CA GLY A 792 12.06 5.51 -11.36
C GLY A 792 13.14 6.58 -11.12
N GLY A 793 12.75 7.78 -10.71
CA GLY A 793 13.68 8.86 -10.38
C GLY A 793 14.55 8.56 -9.16
N VAL A 794 13.94 8.14 -8.04
CA VAL A 794 14.67 7.75 -6.82
C VAL A 794 15.58 6.56 -7.12
N SER A 795 15.05 5.48 -7.69
CA SER A 795 15.83 4.27 -8.01
C SER A 795 16.96 4.57 -8.98
N GLY A 796 16.75 5.44 -9.97
CA GLY A 796 17.78 5.85 -10.93
C GLY A 796 18.91 6.65 -10.29
N VAL A 797 18.62 7.56 -9.35
CA VAL A 797 19.64 8.31 -8.61
C VAL A 797 20.45 7.39 -7.69
N LEU A 798 19.78 6.50 -6.94
CA LEU A 798 20.46 5.55 -6.05
C LEU A 798 21.29 4.53 -6.83
N PHE A 799 20.79 4.05 -7.98
CA PHE A 799 21.56 3.21 -8.91
C PHE A 799 22.82 3.91 -9.42
N LEU A 800 22.71 5.16 -9.90
CA LEU A 800 23.85 5.91 -10.44
C LEU A 800 24.95 6.12 -9.40
N ILE A 801 24.60 6.40 -8.14
CA ILE A 801 25.56 6.49 -7.04
C ILE A 801 26.16 5.09 -6.75
N GLY A 802 25.34 4.04 -6.77
CA GLY A 802 25.75 2.65 -6.55
C GLY A 802 26.70 2.07 -7.59
N ILE A 803 26.87 2.67 -8.78
CA ILE A 803 27.79 2.17 -9.82
C ILE A 803 29.22 2.04 -9.28
N VAL A 804 29.68 2.95 -8.41
CA VAL A 804 31.04 2.92 -7.84
C VAL A 804 31.32 1.63 -7.06
N LEU A 805 30.29 1.07 -6.41
CA LEU A 805 30.38 -0.17 -5.64
C LEU A 805 30.57 -1.42 -6.54
N THR A 806 30.32 -1.31 -7.84
CA THR A 806 30.48 -2.39 -8.82
C THR A 806 31.82 -2.35 -9.57
N THR A 807 32.75 -1.53 -9.09
CA THR A 807 34.12 -1.41 -9.63
C THR A 807 35.12 -2.20 -8.77
N ASP A 808 36.36 -2.34 -9.22
CA ASP A 808 37.44 -3.02 -8.48
C ASP A 808 37.69 -2.40 -7.08
N ALA A 809 37.51 -1.09 -6.94
CA ALA A 809 37.58 -0.37 -5.66
C ALA A 809 36.32 -0.59 -4.77
N GLY A 810 35.31 -1.30 -5.27
CA GLY A 810 33.97 -1.38 -4.71
C GLY A 810 33.88 -1.92 -3.28
N ILE A 811 34.83 -2.76 -2.85
CA ILE A 811 34.90 -3.24 -1.46
C ILE A 811 35.25 -2.12 -0.47
N TYR A 812 36.18 -1.23 -0.83
CA TYR A 812 36.54 -0.09 0.03
C TYR A 812 35.39 0.91 0.13
N TRP A 813 34.69 1.15 -0.99
CA TRP A 813 33.46 1.95 -0.99
C TRP A 813 32.36 1.27 -0.14
N PHE A 814 32.18 -0.05 -0.24
CA PHE A 814 31.24 -0.80 0.60
C PHE A 814 31.57 -0.66 2.10
N GLU A 815 32.83 -0.82 2.49
CA GLU A 815 33.26 -0.65 3.89
C GLU A 815 33.03 0.78 4.40
N LEU A 816 33.28 1.79 3.57
CA LEU A 816 32.98 3.19 3.89
C LEU A 816 31.48 3.37 4.16
N PHE A 817 30.61 2.81 3.31
CA PHE A 817 29.16 2.90 3.48
C PHE A 817 28.63 2.10 4.69
N ASP A 818 29.11 0.89 5.00
CA ASP A 818 28.62 0.11 6.17
C ASP A 818 29.15 0.63 7.52
N GLN A 819 30.39 1.15 7.57
CA GLN A 819 30.96 1.69 8.82
C GLN A 819 30.37 3.08 9.16
N TYR A 820 30.26 3.97 8.17
CA TYR A 820 29.84 5.37 8.40
C TYR A 820 28.38 5.67 8.05
N GLY A 821 27.78 4.98 7.08
CA GLY A 821 26.58 5.46 6.38
C GLY A 821 25.30 5.57 7.20
N SER A 822 25.16 4.81 8.29
CA SER A 822 23.89 4.77 9.04
C SER A 822 24.02 4.72 10.56
N GLY A 823 25.03 4.08 11.14
CA GLY A 823 25.05 3.78 12.58
C GLY A 823 24.90 5.01 13.49
N PHE A 824 25.76 6.01 13.31
CA PHE A 824 25.73 7.23 14.11
C PHE A 824 24.51 8.13 13.75
N GLY A 825 24.17 8.24 12.47
CA GLY A 825 23.02 9.02 12.00
C GLY A 825 21.67 8.49 12.51
N ALA A 826 21.48 7.17 12.50
CA ALA A 826 20.28 6.50 13.01
C ALA A 826 20.12 6.70 14.52
N MET A 827 21.23 6.64 15.28
CA MET A 827 21.25 6.96 16.70
C MET A 827 20.89 8.43 16.97
N ILE A 828 21.32 9.38 16.13
CA ILE A 828 20.85 10.77 16.18
C ILE A 828 19.35 10.83 15.98
N SER A 829 18.84 10.27 14.89
CA SER A 829 17.41 10.29 14.55
C SER A 829 16.52 9.70 15.68
N ALA A 830 16.85 8.50 16.18
CA ALA A 830 16.10 7.84 17.24
C ALA A 830 16.14 8.59 18.59
N THR A 831 17.28 9.17 18.94
CA THR A 831 17.43 9.97 20.18
C THR A 831 16.68 11.30 20.06
N SER A 832 16.80 11.98 18.92
CA SER A 832 16.06 13.21 18.63
C SER A 832 14.56 13.00 18.63
N MET A 833 14.04 11.90 18.07
CA MET A 833 12.62 11.53 18.16
C MET A 833 12.14 11.48 19.62
N CYS A 834 12.89 10.82 20.51
CA CYS A 834 12.54 10.72 21.92
C CYS A 834 12.57 12.09 22.61
N ILE A 835 13.56 12.95 22.31
CA ILE A 835 13.64 14.32 22.85
C ILE A 835 12.47 15.18 22.34
N ILE A 836 12.14 15.10 21.05
CA ILE A 836 11.04 15.83 20.41
C ILE A 836 9.70 15.49 21.10
N VAL A 837 9.39 14.21 21.30
CA VAL A 837 8.12 13.81 21.95
C VAL A 837 8.17 14.04 23.46
N GLY A 838 9.28 13.72 24.12
CA GLY A 838 9.42 13.80 25.58
C GLY A 838 9.37 15.23 26.12
N TYR A 839 9.99 16.18 25.41
CA TYR A 839 10.21 17.55 25.88
C TYR A 839 9.58 18.63 25.00
N LEU A 840 9.73 18.58 23.67
CA LEU A 840 9.34 19.71 22.80
C LEU A 840 7.83 19.72 22.49
N TYR A 841 7.26 18.59 22.08
CA TYR A 841 5.81 18.40 21.96
C TYR A 841 5.16 18.05 23.31
N GLY A 842 5.91 17.42 24.21
CA GLY A 842 5.50 17.17 25.59
C GLY A 842 4.76 15.84 25.80
N ILE A 843 5.34 14.98 26.64
CA ILE A 843 4.82 13.63 26.91
C ILE A 843 3.37 13.58 27.42
N ARG A 844 2.86 14.65 28.04
CA ARG A 844 1.46 14.75 28.52
C ARG A 844 0.48 14.76 27.35
N HIS A 845 0.70 15.61 26.35
CA HIS A 845 -0.17 15.69 25.17
C HIS A 845 -0.09 14.39 24.36
N PHE A 846 1.12 13.84 24.18
CA PHE A 846 1.30 12.57 23.47
C PHE A 846 0.60 11.37 24.14
N LYS A 847 0.56 11.32 25.49
CA LYS A 847 -0.22 10.29 26.19
C LYS A 847 -1.73 10.42 25.93
N LEU A 848 -2.26 11.63 25.89
CA LEU A 848 -3.67 11.87 25.52
C LEU A 848 -3.95 11.50 24.06
N ASP A 849 -2.97 11.71 23.17
CA ASP A 849 -3.06 11.28 21.77
C ASP A 849 -3.11 9.75 21.64
N LEU A 850 -2.24 9.02 22.36
CA LEU A 850 -2.27 7.56 22.45
C LEU A 850 -3.60 7.02 22.98
N VAL A 851 -4.17 7.63 24.03
CA VAL A 851 -5.49 7.26 24.55
C VAL A 851 -6.59 7.54 23.53
N SER A 852 -6.54 8.67 22.81
CA SER A 852 -7.51 8.97 21.72
C SER A 852 -7.44 7.96 20.56
N MET A 853 -6.25 7.39 20.33
CA MET A 853 -5.95 6.49 19.21
C MET A 853 -6.30 5.02 19.53
N LEU A 854 -5.90 4.55 20.72
CA LEU A 854 -5.97 3.14 21.12
C LEU A 854 -7.08 2.85 22.14
N GLY A 855 -7.67 3.88 22.74
CA GLY A 855 -8.60 3.78 23.86
C GLY A 855 -7.90 3.74 25.23
N GLU A 856 -8.69 3.76 26.30
CA GLU A 856 -8.18 3.58 27.67
C GLU A 856 -7.89 2.10 27.99
N GLY A 857 -7.01 1.86 28.97
CA GLY A 857 -6.70 0.51 29.42
C GLY A 857 -7.80 -0.06 30.30
N THR A 858 -8.48 -1.10 29.83
CA THR A 858 -9.69 -1.69 30.43
C THR A 858 -9.44 -2.58 31.67
N GLY A 859 -8.35 -2.35 32.41
CA GLY A 859 -8.03 -3.11 33.62
C GLY A 859 -6.67 -2.77 34.24
N SER A 860 -6.45 -3.14 35.50
CA SER A 860 -5.23 -2.76 36.25
C SER A 860 -3.94 -3.31 35.64
N CYS A 861 -3.95 -4.57 35.16
CA CYS A 861 -2.78 -5.17 34.51
C CYS A 861 -2.48 -4.49 33.16
N THR A 862 -3.50 -4.16 32.36
CA THR A 862 -3.37 -3.41 31.11
C THR A 862 -3.02 -1.94 31.32
N ASN A 863 -3.30 -1.35 32.49
CA ASN A 863 -2.79 -0.02 32.83
C ASN A 863 -1.32 -0.03 33.28
N PHE A 864 -0.80 -1.15 33.79
CA PHE A 864 0.61 -1.29 34.15
C PHE A 864 1.50 -1.75 32.98
N LEU A 865 1.06 -2.71 32.16
CA LEU A 865 1.83 -3.33 31.06
C LEU A 865 1.29 -3.02 29.64
N GLY A 866 0.22 -2.24 29.51
CA GLY A 866 -0.38 -1.89 28.23
C GLY A 866 0.16 -0.61 27.59
N HIS A 867 -0.47 -0.25 26.47
CA HIS A 867 -0.07 0.80 25.54
C HIS A 867 0.00 2.22 26.15
N ALA A 868 -0.76 2.50 27.22
CA ALA A 868 -0.80 3.78 27.92
C ALA A 868 0.08 3.85 29.19
N SER A 869 0.84 2.77 29.48
CA SER A 869 1.55 2.58 30.76
C SER A 869 2.39 3.79 31.22
N PRO A 870 2.47 4.05 32.54
CA PRO A 870 3.48 4.94 33.11
C PRO A 870 4.89 4.68 32.58
N TYR A 871 5.27 3.41 32.37
CA TYR A 871 6.59 2.98 31.88
C TYR A 871 7.03 3.74 30.62
N TYR A 872 6.25 3.69 29.53
CA TYR A 872 6.60 4.35 28.28
C TYR A 872 6.75 5.88 28.43
N GLY A 873 5.97 6.49 29.34
CA GLY A 873 6.09 7.91 29.67
C GLY A 873 7.40 8.30 30.37
N VAL A 874 7.87 7.45 31.29
CA VAL A 874 9.17 7.62 31.96
C VAL A 874 10.30 7.27 30.98
N ASN A 875 10.12 6.23 30.18
CA ASN A 875 11.12 5.72 29.26
C ASN A 875 11.43 6.73 28.14
N TRP A 876 10.43 7.20 27.39
CA TRP A 876 10.63 8.17 26.31
C TRP A 876 11.12 9.54 26.79
N LYS A 877 10.84 9.92 28.04
CA LYS A 877 11.31 11.19 28.62
C LYS A 877 12.72 11.09 29.22
N PHE A 878 13.10 9.96 29.80
CA PHE A 878 14.36 9.83 30.54
C PHE A 878 15.23 8.67 30.01
N ILE A 879 14.73 7.43 30.05
CA ILE A 879 15.55 6.23 29.78
C ILE A 879 16.13 6.24 28.35
N SER A 880 15.28 6.27 27.31
CA SER A 880 15.76 6.23 25.92
C SER A 880 16.57 7.45 25.50
N PRO A 881 16.22 8.71 25.87
CA PRO A 881 17.09 9.86 25.63
C PRO A 881 18.47 9.74 26.29
N ILE A 882 18.54 9.31 27.56
CA ILE A 882 19.82 9.17 28.28
C ILE A 882 20.65 8.04 27.67
N PHE A 883 20.05 6.89 27.38
CA PHE A 883 20.73 5.81 26.66
C PHE A 883 21.25 6.29 25.30
N GLY A 884 20.42 6.96 24.50
CA GLY A 884 20.78 7.51 23.20
C GLY A 884 22.01 8.43 23.26
N VAL A 885 22.01 9.40 24.18
CA VAL A 885 23.14 10.34 24.37
C VAL A 885 24.40 9.64 24.87
N ILE A 886 24.29 8.68 25.79
CA ILE A 886 25.44 7.87 26.23
C ILE A 886 26.05 7.10 25.05
N LEU A 887 25.22 6.46 24.23
CA LEU A 887 25.68 5.71 23.05
C LEU A 887 26.32 6.62 22.01
N MET A 888 25.77 7.81 21.75
CA MET A 888 26.39 8.82 20.86
C MET A 888 27.81 9.15 21.31
N PHE A 889 28.00 9.39 22.60
CA PHE A 889 29.32 9.70 23.16
C PHE A 889 30.28 8.51 23.01
N LEU A 890 29.84 7.29 23.38
CA LEU A 890 30.69 6.11 23.33
C LEU A 890 30.99 5.62 21.90
N THR A 891 30.10 5.85 20.94
CA THR A 891 30.36 5.55 19.51
C THR A 891 31.21 6.62 18.84
N GLY A 892 31.05 7.89 19.20
CA GLY A 892 31.94 8.98 18.77
C GLY A 892 33.35 8.88 19.36
N TRP A 893 33.53 8.22 20.51
CA TRP A 893 34.83 7.96 21.14
C TRP A 893 35.54 6.68 20.62
N ARG A 894 34.94 5.96 19.66
CA ARG A 894 35.48 4.69 19.16
C ARG A 894 36.82 4.90 18.43
N SER A 895 37.85 4.17 18.86
CA SER A 895 39.17 4.19 18.21
C SER A 895 39.12 3.70 16.75
N TYR A 896 39.87 4.37 15.88
CA TYR A 896 39.90 4.11 14.43
C TYR A 896 40.45 2.71 14.10
N PRO A 897 39.66 1.80 13.48
CA PRO A 897 40.12 0.44 13.19
C PRO A 897 41.16 0.36 12.06
N TYR A 898 41.20 1.35 11.16
CA TYR A 898 42.07 1.35 9.98
C TYR A 898 43.32 2.25 10.12
N MET A 899 43.54 2.88 11.28
CA MET A 899 44.63 3.85 11.49
C MET A 899 46.04 3.31 11.20
N ASN A 900 46.20 1.97 11.23
CA ASN A 900 47.47 1.28 10.99
C ASN A 900 47.65 0.82 9.52
N LYS A 901 46.77 1.21 8.59
CA LYS A 901 46.84 0.84 7.15
C LYS A 901 46.64 2.05 6.21
N PRO A 902 47.45 3.13 6.33
CA PRO A 902 47.27 4.36 5.54
C PRO A 902 47.47 4.17 4.02
N GLU A 903 48.20 3.13 3.60
CA GLU A 903 48.42 2.78 2.20
C GLU A 903 47.15 2.22 1.52
N VAL A 904 46.25 1.60 2.29
CA VAL A 904 44.99 1.01 1.78
C VAL A 904 43.80 1.96 2.03
N TYR A 905 43.79 2.61 3.19
CA TYR A 905 42.75 3.56 3.61
C TYR A 905 43.35 4.98 3.67
N PRO A 906 43.41 5.70 2.53
CA PRO A 906 43.94 7.06 2.50
C PRO A 906 43.02 8.04 3.24
N PRO A 907 43.52 9.18 3.77
CA PRO A 907 42.73 10.11 4.60
C PRO A 907 41.42 10.64 3.98
N ILE A 908 41.30 10.59 2.65
CA ILE A 908 40.05 10.93 1.94
C ILE A 908 38.90 9.96 2.27
N PHE A 909 39.19 8.71 2.66
CA PHE A 909 38.21 7.71 3.13
C PHE A 909 37.43 8.25 4.35
N ASP A 910 38.15 8.72 5.37
CA ASP A 910 37.52 9.25 6.59
C ASP A 910 36.79 10.57 6.34
N ILE A 911 37.31 11.45 5.48
CA ILE A 911 36.65 12.71 5.08
C ILE A 911 35.31 12.43 4.39
N LEU A 912 35.28 11.46 3.47
CA LEU A 912 34.06 11.01 2.81
C LEU A 912 33.11 10.29 3.78
N GLY A 913 33.63 9.44 4.68
CA GLY A 913 32.85 8.79 5.74
C GLY A 913 32.17 9.77 6.69
N TRP A 914 32.88 10.79 7.18
CA TRP A 914 32.30 11.82 8.05
C TRP A 914 31.33 12.75 7.32
N THR A 915 31.57 13.11 6.06
CA THR A 915 30.59 13.89 5.28
C THR A 915 29.31 13.10 5.01
N LEU A 916 29.41 11.79 4.73
CA LEU A 916 28.26 10.88 4.62
C LEU A 916 27.49 10.79 5.95
N THR A 917 28.21 10.62 7.07
CA THR A 917 27.65 10.57 8.43
C THR A 917 26.89 11.83 8.81
N LEU A 918 27.42 13.00 8.43
CA LEU A 918 26.83 14.31 8.76
C LEU A 918 25.70 14.74 7.81
N PHE A 919 25.63 14.21 6.59
CA PHE A 919 24.64 14.59 5.58
C PHE A 919 23.17 14.60 6.09
N PRO A 920 22.67 13.58 6.83
CA PRO A 920 21.33 13.63 7.44
C PRO A 920 21.13 14.82 8.38
N THR A 921 22.15 15.22 9.15
CA THR A 921 22.07 16.37 10.07
C THR A 921 22.07 17.71 9.32
N MET A 922 22.78 17.78 8.19
CA MET A 922 22.77 18.96 7.31
C MET A 922 21.39 19.19 6.70
N LEU A 923 20.62 18.13 6.40
CA LEU A 923 19.22 18.27 5.98
C LEU A 923 18.32 18.86 7.09
N VAL A 924 18.57 18.54 8.36
CA VAL A 924 17.85 19.17 9.49
C VAL A 924 18.06 20.69 9.50
N ILE A 925 19.32 21.13 9.39
CA ILE A 925 19.68 22.55 9.37
C ILE A 925 19.10 23.24 8.13
N LEU A 926 19.22 22.62 6.94
CA LEU A 926 18.69 23.15 5.69
C LEU A 926 17.17 23.34 5.74
N CYS A 927 16.43 22.33 6.20
CA CYS A 927 14.97 22.41 6.36
C CYS A 927 14.57 23.50 7.36
N ALA A 928 15.28 23.66 8.48
CA ALA A 928 15.03 24.73 9.45
C ALA A 928 15.23 26.13 8.83
N VAL A 929 16.31 26.33 8.05
CA VAL A 929 16.57 27.59 7.33
C VAL A 929 15.51 27.85 6.25
N LEU A 930 15.08 26.82 5.52
CA LEU A 930 14.02 26.94 4.51
C LEU A 930 12.65 27.25 5.14
N ALA A 931 12.32 26.63 6.28
CA ALA A 931 11.12 26.95 7.06
C ALA A 931 11.14 28.41 7.53
N TYR A 932 12.27 28.88 8.10
CA TYR A 932 12.41 30.27 8.55
C TYR A 932 12.26 31.28 7.40
N ARG A 933 12.90 31.01 6.25
CA ARG A 933 12.73 31.82 5.03
C ARG A 933 11.29 31.83 4.52
N ARG A 934 10.58 30.70 4.58
CA ARG A 934 9.17 30.57 4.16
C ARG A 934 8.23 31.39 5.07
N PHE A 935 8.37 31.27 6.40
CA PHE A 935 7.60 32.07 7.35
C PHE A 935 7.85 33.58 7.15
N LYS A 936 9.12 33.99 7.05
CA LYS A 936 9.47 35.41 6.80
C LYS A 936 8.95 35.93 5.46
N LYS A 937 8.96 35.13 4.39
CA LYS A 937 8.37 35.52 3.08
C LYS A 937 6.85 35.72 3.20
N ASN A 938 6.17 34.88 3.95
CA ASN A 938 4.71 34.87 4.07
C ASN A 938 4.18 35.83 5.16
N GLY A 939 5.05 36.59 5.85
CA GLY A 939 4.65 37.52 6.92
C GLY A 939 4.29 36.87 8.26
N ILE A 940 4.36 35.53 8.36
CA ILE A 940 3.89 34.78 9.54
C ILE A 940 4.88 34.94 10.71
N PRO A 941 4.43 35.17 11.96
CA PRO A 941 5.33 35.34 13.10
C PRO A 941 6.30 34.17 13.30
N THR A 942 7.57 34.51 13.56
CA THR A 942 8.65 33.52 13.71
C THR A 942 8.48 32.59 14.93
N ARG A 943 7.69 33.01 15.94
CA ARG A 943 7.25 32.14 17.05
C ARG A 943 6.50 30.90 16.53
N GLY A 944 5.77 31.02 15.41
CA GLY A 944 4.98 29.93 14.80
C GLY A 944 5.80 28.74 14.28
N LEU A 945 7.12 28.87 14.10
CA LEU A 945 8.01 27.74 13.78
C LEU A 945 8.17 26.73 14.95
N PHE A 946 7.91 27.19 16.18
CA PHE A 946 8.04 26.44 17.42
C PHE A 946 6.67 26.07 18.02
N MET A 947 5.61 26.11 17.20
CA MET A 947 4.24 25.85 17.60
C MET A 947 3.63 24.70 16.78
N VAL A 948 2.73 23.96 17.42
CA VAL A 948 1.93 22.92 16.78
C VAL A 948 1.07 23.56 15.69
N GLN A 949 1.08 22.97 14.49
CA GLN A 949 0.35 23.52 13.34
C GLN A 949 -1.13 23.12 13.39
N LYS A 950 -2.02 23.90 12.79
CA LYS A 950 -3.46 23.57 12.65
C LYS A 950 -3.71 22.19 12.03
N SER A 951 -2.83 21.79 11.12
CA SER A 951 -2.75 20.46 10.50
C SER A 951 -2.45 19.29 11.47
N HIS A 952 -2.08 19.55 12.72
CA HIS A 952 -1.89 18.51 13.73
C HIS A 952 -3.25 18.01 14.28
N PRO A 953 -3.52 16.69 14.33
CA PRO A 953 -4.85 16.17 14.72
C PRO A 953 -5.35 16.58 16.12
N SER A 954 -4.45 17.04 16.99
CA SER A 954 -4.75 17.49 18.36
C SER A 954 -4.59 19.01 18.55
N PHE A 955 -4.50 19.80 17.47
CA PHE A 955 -4.23 21.24 17.54
C PHE A 955 -5.15 21.98 18.53
N LEU A 956 -6.47 21.83 18.40
CA LEU A 956 -7.47 22.50 19.25
C LEU A 956 -7.20 22.26 20.74
N ARG A 957 -7.10 20.99 21.16
CA ARG A 957 -6.81 20.60 22.55
C ARG A 957 -5.46 21.12 23.07
N VAL A 958 -4.50 21.39 22.18
CA VAL A 958 -3.19 21.95 22.56
C VAL A 958 -3.22 23.48 22.59
N SER A 959 -3.98 24.13 21.71
CA SER A 959 -4.15 25.59 21.70
C SER A 959 -5.03 26.10 22.84
N GLU A 960 -5.95 25.28 23.35
CA GLU A 960 -6.69 25.53 24.61
C GLU A 960 -5.74 25.75 25.82
N GLU A 961 -4.59 25.06 25.86
CA GLU A 961 -3.59 25.19 26.94
C GLU A 961 -2.59 26.37 26.70
N TRP A 962 -2.78 27.19 25.66
CA TRP A 962 -1.88 28.31 25.32
C TRP A 962 -2.31 29.64 25.95
N SER A 963 -1.34 30.54 26.16
CA SER A 963 -1.62 31.94 26.53
C SER A 963 -2.30 32.69 25.38
N PRO A 964 -3.07 33.77 25.64
CA PRO A 964 -3.77 34.52 24.58
C PRO A 964 -2.89 34.96 23.40
N GLU A 965 -1.70 35.51 23.67
CA GLU A 965 -0.70 35.85 22.62
C GLU A 965 -0.33 34.66 21.71
N LYS A 966 -0.27 33.44 22.27
CA LYS A 966 0.04 32.22 21.52
C LYS A 966 -1.18 31.68 20.78
N GLN A 967 -2.40 31.89 21.31
CA GLN A 967 -3.62 31.54 20.60
C GLN A 967 -3.79 32.42 19.36
N GLU A 968 -3.58 33.73 19.48
CA GLU A 968 -3.59 34.69 18.37
C GLU A 968 -2.62 34.28 17.24
N ILE A 969 -1.33 34.10 17.55
CA ILE A 969 -0.32 33.59 16.61
C ILE A 969 -0.69 32.20 16.07
N GLY A 970 -1.36 31.37 16.87
CA GLY A 970 -1.85 30.05 16.49
C GLY A 970 -2.96 30.09 15.44
N TRP A 971 -3.84 31.09 15.49
CA TRP A 971 -4.89 31.32 14.51
C TRP A 971 -4.36 31.95 13.20
N GLU A 972 -3.21 32.64 13.24
CA GLU A 972 -2.49 33.09 12.04
C GLU A 972 -1.74 31.96 11.29
N LEU A 973 -1.59 30.77 11.88
CA LEU A 973 -0.94 29.64 11.21
C LEU A 973 -1.79 29.15 10.01
N PRO A 974 -1.15 28.64 8.94
CA PRO A 974 -1.86 28.08 7.79
C PRO A 974 -2.64 26.81 8.17
N GLU A 975 -3.87 26.71 7.66
CA GLU A 975 -4.78 25.56 7.84
C GLU A 975 -4.32 24.37 7.00
N ASP A 976 -4.19 24.59 5.69
CA ASP A 976 -3.59 23.62 4.79
C ASP A 976 -2.11 23.37 5.12
N GLU A 977 -1.67 22.13 4.94
CA GLU A 977 -0.26 21.88 4.64
C GLU A 977 0.04 22.60 3.32
N PRO A 978 0.96 23.58 3.25
CA PRO A 978 1.25 24.24 1.99
C PRO A 978 2.09 23.28 1.13
N VAL A 979 1.36 22.46 0.38
CA VAL A 979 1.59 22.24 -1.04
C VAL A 979 1.94 23.59 -1.65
N GLU A 980 2.97 23.64 -2.46
CA GLU A 980 3.34 24.87 -3.14
C GLU A 980 2.20 25.26 -4.08
N SER A 981 1.49 26.33 -3.69
CA SER A 981 0.44 26.97 -4.49
C SER A 981 1.02 27.25 -5.86
N GLY A 982 0.38 26.72 -6.91
CA GLY A 982 0.81 26.86 -8.29
C GLY A 982 0.69 28.29 -8.80
N GLU A 983 1.52 29.19 -8.30
CA GLU A 983 1.99 30.33 -9.09
C GLU A 983 2.76 29.75 -10.27
N GLU A 984 2.13 29.74 -11.45
CA GLU A 984 2.78 29.43 -12.73
C GLU A 984 3.84 30.49 -13.03
N LYS A 985 5.03 30.35 -12.45
CA LYS A 985 6.24 31.08 -12.84
C LYS A 985 6.97 30.23 -13.86
N GLY A 986 6.53 30.41 -15.11
CA GLY A 986 6.87 29.54 -16.22
C GLY A 986 8.34 29.58 -16.63
N PHE A 987 8.77 28.44 -17.18
CA PHE A 987 9.83 28.26 -18.17
C PHE A 987 9.42 27.08 -19.07
#